data_AF-A0A378QPH8-F1
#
_entry.id   AF-A0A378QPH8-F1
#
_cell.length_a   1.000
_cell.length_b   1.000
_cell.length_c   1.000
_cell.angle_alpha   90.00
_cell.angle_beta   90.00
_cell.angle_gamma   90.00
#
_symmetry.space_group_name_H-M   'P 1'
#
loop_
_entity.id
_entity.type
_entity.pdbx_description
1 polymer ?
#
loop_
_entity_poly.entity_id
_entity_poly.type
_entity_poly.pdbx_seq_one_letter_code
_entity_poly.pdbx_strand_id
1 'polypeptide(L)'
;MKQSIALDILKTGQNVFLTGQAGAGKTYVLNQYIHYLRVRGISAAITASTGIAATHMNGMTIHAWSGMGIKDSFTDEDFKRLRYRQAVTDRLRDAKVLIIDEISMLHAKQVDLLDEILRTIRENDAPFGGVQVIFSGDFFQLPPVGNKGESNKEKFAFMAKAWKNANFQICYLSEQHRQAGHDERERFGMSLNDILNQIRHQDVDALAQDILLGTRHNDISDNCTRMYTHNGNVDSINQEQLALLDGDAHTFDCTTYGDKALIEMLAKNVKAAPSLTLKVGARVMFVKNNQNLSVSNGTMGEVVDFVALPQANIDGSNESANTIKYPMVRLNSGRMVYAEPDEWTIEDNQGEILASYSQIPLALAWAITIHKSQGMTLDAAEIDLSRTFEMGQGYVALSRLRSLDGLKLLGMNKNSLLLDEWVFHVNNRLLEIADEQAEKFYALDDDTLSEIHKQFIIACDGITDDAIIARQEKLLQKGKDEQARKQHINANHTQGKSPAQVGKTLDETLALIKEGLSLDEIAQKRELAKSTIISHITHLIERDGKDDYLRFAPSDDELHAIKAIHDKLDAQGEFEGGIKLKPIVEMSGKGNGYYNIARLALAFLDISKADKADTTDTADDSKTANSNTNQDKP
;
A
#
# COMPACT_ATOMS: atom_id res chain seq x y z
N MET A 1 1.47 3.13 -32.18
CA MET A 1 2.63 4.05 -32.04
C MET A 1 3.63 3.54 -31.01
N LYS A 2 4.88 4.03 -31.07
CA LYS A 2 5.95 3.68 -30.10
C LYS A 2 5.81 4.46 -28.80
N GLN A 3 6.42 3.93 -27.74
CA GLN A 3 6.42 4.55 -26.40
C GLN A 3 7.05 5.95 -26.35
N SER A 4 8.11 6.20 -27.12
CA SER A 4 8.79 7.51 -27.16
C SER A 4 7.87 8.62 -27.68
N ILE A 5 7.11 8.34 -28.73
CA ILE A 5 6.19 9.29 -29.35
C ILE A 5 5.05 9.62 -28.38
N ALA A 6 4.48 8.60 -27.73
CA ALA A 6 3.46 8.81 -26.71
C ALA A 6 3.99 9.69 -25.57
N LEU A 7 5.24 9.49 -25.15
CA LEU A 7 5.89 10.33 -24.15
C LEU A 7 6.04 11.79 -24.61
N ASP A 8 6.40 12.02 -25.87
CA ASP A 8 6.54 13.39 -26.39
C ASP A 8 5.19 14.10 -26.54
N ILE A 9 4.13 13.36 -26.88
CA ILE A 9 2.75 13.86 -26.85
C ILE A 9 2.36 14.26 -25.43
N LEU A 10 2.64 13.43 -24.41
CA LEU A 10 2.35 13.75 -23.02
C LEU A 10 3.01 15.06 -22.56
N LYS A 11 4.25 15.31 -22.99
CA LYS A 11 5.01 16.53 -22.66
C LYS A 11 4.45 17.80 -23.31
N THR A 12 3.51 17.71 -24.25
CA THR A 12 2.88 18.90 -24.87
C THR A 12 1.83 19.58 -24.00
N GLY A 13 1.41 18.95 -22.90
CA GLY A 13 0.33 19.46 -22.05
C GLY A 13 -1.08 19.14 -22.54
N GLN A 14 -1.23 18.44 -23.66
CA GLN A 14 -2.54 17.96 -24.12
C GLN A 14 -3.11 16.90 -23.18
N ASN A 15 -4.44 16.82 -23.10
CA ASN A 15 -5.11 15.70 -22.45
C ASN A 15 -4.89 14.45 -23.30
N VAL A 16 -4.41 13.35 -22.70
CA VAL A 16 -4.06 12.13 -23.44
C VAL A 16 -4.82 10.93 -22.91
N PHE A 17 -5.39 10.14 -23.81
CA PHE A 17 -5.80 8.77 -23.51
C PHE A 17 -4.74 7.80 -24.04
N LEU A 18 -3.93 7.29 -23.13
CA LEU A 18 -2.89 6.29 -23.38
C LEU A 18 -3.52 4.89 -23.29
N THR A 19 -3.71 4.27 -24.43
CA THR A 19 -4.30 2.94 -24.53
C THR A 19 -3.38 1.98 -25.28
N GLY A 20 -3.78 0.73 -25.34
CA GLY A 20 -3.03 -0.34 -25.97
C GLY A 20 -3.19 -1.62 -25.18
N GLN A 21 -2.68 -2.69 -25.75
CA GLN A 21 -2.87 -4.02 -25.20
C GLN A 21 -2.26 -4.17 -23.80
N ALA A 22 -2.70 -5.18 -23.06
CA ALA A 22 -2.01 -5.59 -21.85
C ALA A 22 -0.55 -5.93 -22.16
N GLY A 23 0.38 -5.35 -21.40
CA GLY A 23 1.82 -5.51 -21.63
C GLY A 23 2.46 -4.52 -22.59
N ALA A 24 1.70 -3.61 -23.22
CA ALA A 24 2.25 -2.65 -24.19
C ALA A 24 3.18 -1.56 -23.60
N GLY A 25 3.41 -1.60 -22.29
CA GLY A 25 4.25 -0.65 -21.56
C GLY A 25 3.60 0.71 -21.28
N LYS A 26 2.27 0.76 -21.17
CA LYS A 26 1.53 1.96 -20.72
C LYS A 26 2.10 2.52 -19.41
N THR A 27 2.20 1.69 -18.38
CA THR A 27 2.77 2.06 -17.07
C THR A 27 4.24 2.50 -17.17
N TYR A 28 5.02 1.93 -18.11
CA TYR A 28 6.39 2.38 -18.35
C TYR A 28 6.42 3.82 -18.88
N VAL A 29 5.61 4.13 -19.89
CA VAL A 29 5.47 5.51 -20.42
C VAL A 29 5.01 6.47 -19.32
N LEU A 30 4.02 6.10 -18.52
CA LEU A 30 3.57 6.93 -17.39
C LEU A 30 4.68 7.18 -16.38
N ASN A 31 5.49 6.16 -16.03
CA ASN A 31 6.60 6.32 -15.10
C ASN A 31 7.69 7.24 -15.65
N GLN A 32 7.99 7.17 -16.95
CA GLN A 32 8.90 8.11 -17.61
C GLN A 32 8.35 9.55 -17.56
N TYR A 33 7.05 9.71 -17.80
CA TYR A 33 6.41 11.03 -17.73
C TYR A 33 6.36 11.60 -16.30
N ILE A 34 6.03 10.77 -15.31
CA ILE A 34 6.07 11.14 -13.89
C ILE A 34 7.47 11.60 -13.49
N HIS A 35 8.50 10.87 -13.92
CA HIS A 35 9.90 11.24 -13.67
C HIS A 35 10.23 12.60 -14.32
N TYR A 36 9.83 12.79 -15.59
CA TYR A 36 9.99 14.05 -16.32
C TYR A 36 9.36 15.25 -15.60
N LEU A 37 8.17 15.09 -15.03
CA LEU A 37 7.47 16.14 -14.26
C LEU A 37 8.17 16.42 -12.92
N ARG A 38 8.61 15.37 -12.21
CA ARG A 38 9.26 15.48 -10.90
C ARG A 38 10.57 16.26 -10.96
N VAL A 39 11.45 15.98 -11.93
CA VAL A 39 12.73 16.70 -12.10
C VAL A 39 12.55 18.16 -12.53
N ARG A 40 11.31 18.55 -12.88
CA ARG A 40 10.92 19.92 -13.24
C ARG A 40 10.08 20.59 -12.16
N GLY A 41 9.88 19.94 -11.01
CA GLY A 41 9.07 20.48 -9.92
C GLY A 41 7.58 20.64 -10.25
N ILE A 42 7.07 19.97 -11.29
CA ILE A 42 5.67 20.06 -11.68
C ILE A 42 4.82 19.14 -10.79
N SER A 43 3.79 19.69 -10.16
CA SER A 43 2.87 18.96 -9.29
C SER A 43 1.97 18.02 -10.09
N ALA A 44 2.20 16.72 -9.96
CA ALA A 44 1.46 15.66 -10.64
C ALA A 44 0.72 14.78 -9.64
N ALA A 45 -0.59 14.67 -9.80
CA ALA A 45 -1.42 13.71 -9.08
C ALA A 45 -1.37 12.35 -9.77
N ILE A 46 -0.80 11.36 -9.08
CA ILE A 46 -0.66 9.99 -9.59
C ILE A 46 -1.78 9.14 -8.98
N THR A 47 -2.72 8.71 -9.82
CA THR A 47 -3.89 7.95 -9.36
C THR A 47 -4.17 6.72 -10.22
N ALA A 48 -5.00 5.82 -9.68
CA ALA A 48 -5.58 4.72 -10.43
C ALA A 48 -6.99 4.39 -9.93
N SER A 49 -7.72 3.57 -10.68
CA SER A 49 -9.05 3.10 -10.28
C SER A 49 -9.05 2.13 -9.10
N THR A 50 -7.95 1.40 -8.87
CA THR A 50 -7.81 0.41 -7.77
C THR A 50 -6.55 0.64 -6.93
N GLY A 51 -6.56 0.12 -5.70
CA GLY A 51 -5.43 0.22 -4.78
C GLY A 51 -4.15 -0.45 -5.30
N ILE A 52 -4.26 -1.63 -5.94
CA ILE A 52 -3.13 -2.35 -6.54
C ILE A 52 -2.45 -1.48 -7.59
N ALA A 53 -3.23 -1.03 -8.57
CA ALA A 53 -2.73 -0.23 -9.68
C ALA A 53 -2.10 1.08 -9.20
N ALA A 54 -2.75 1.76 -8.24
CA ALA A 54 -2.22 2.99 -7.66
C ALA A 54 -0.84 2.78 -7.03
N THR A 55 -0.63 1.64 -6.39
CA THR A 55 0.60 1.32 -5.65
C THR A 55 1.76 1.02 -6.57
N HIS A 56 1.50 0.34 -7.68
CA HIS A 56 2.51 0.11 -8.72
C HIS A 56 3.09 1.42 -9.26
N MET A 57 2.38 2.53 -9.12
CA MET A 57 2.82 3.87 -9.54
C MET A 57 3.19 4.79 -8.37
N ASN A 58 3.24 4.28 -7.12
CA ASN A 58 3.43 5.07 -5.91
C ASN A 58 2.42 6.24 -5.77
N GLY A 59 1.17 5.98 -6.15
CA GLY A 59 0.05 6.91 -6.09
C GLY A 59 -1.03 6.46 -5.09
N MET A 60 -2.23 7.02 -5.25
CA MET A 60 -3.42 6.64 -4.47
C MET A 60 -4.63 6.41 -5.39
N THR A 61 -5.73 5.89 -4.87
CA THR A 61 -6.94 5.73 -5.70
C THR A 61 -7.52 7.09 -6.07
N ILE A 62 -8.14 7.20 -7.24
CA ILE A 62 -8.80 8.44 -7.67
C ILE A 62 -9.91 8.87 -6.69
N HIS A 63 -10.62 7.90 -6.11
CA HIS A 63 -11.66 8.14 -5.11
C HIS A 63 -11.09 8.81 -3.85
N ALA A 64 -9.95 8.31 -3.38
CA ALA A 64 -9.27 8.87 -2.21
C ALA A 64 -8.66 10.23 -2.53
N TRP A 65 -8.08 10.42 -3.72
CA TRP A 65 -7.46 11.69 -4.14
C TRP A 65 -8.47 12.82 -4.36
N SER A 66 -9.60 12.53 -5.00
CA SER A 66 -10.65 13.52 -5.27
C SER A 66 -11.51 13.85 -4.05
N GLY A 67 -11.57 12.94 -3.07
CA GLY A 67 -12.53 13.05 -1.97
C GLY A 67 -13.97 12.68 -2.37
N MET A 68 -14.19 12.13 -3.57
CA MET A 68 -15.53 11.74 -4.04
C MET A 68 -16.11 10.52 -3.33
N GLY A 69 -15.27 9.73 -2.67
CA GLY A 69 -15.69 8.45 -2.09
C GLY A 69 -16.16 7.49 -3.20
N ILE A 70 -17.24 6.75 -2.95
CA ILE A 70 -17.85 5.83 -3.93
C ILE A 70 -19.08 6.44 -4.61
N LYS A 71 -19.24 7.76 -4.57
CA LYS A 71 -20.42 8.46 -5.12
C LYS A 71 -20.33 8.63 -6.63
N ASP A 72 -21.48 8.62 -7.28
CA ASP A 72 -21.62 8.89 -8.72
C ASP A 72 -22.12 10.31 -9.02
N SER A 73 -22.51 11.07 -8.00
CA SER A 73 -22.94 12.47 -8.10
C SER A 73 -22.77 13.18 -6.76
N PHE A 74 -22.57 14.50 -6.80
CA PHE A 74 -22.54 15.36 -5.62
C PHE A 74 -23.77 16.26 -5.55
N THR A 75 -24.22 16.53 -4.32
CA THR A 75 -25.16 17.61 -4.00
C THR A 75 -24.42 18.88 -3.59
N ASP A 76 -25.12 20.01 -3.49
CA ASP A 76 -24.53 21.25 -2.97
C ASP A 76 -23.91 21.10 -1.57
N GLU A 77 -24.50 20.25 -0.72
CA GLU A 77 -23.93 19.95 0.58
C GLU A 77 -22.62 19.17 0.49
N ASP A 78 -22.52 18.24 -0.47
CA ASP A 78 -21.28 17.48 -0.70
C ASP A 78 -20.15 18.40 -1.13
N PHE A 79 -20.43 19.36 -2.02
CA PHE A 79 -19.45 20.38 -2.39
C PHE A 79 -19.06 21.28 -1.22
N LYS A 80 -20.00 21.70 -0.38
CA LYS A 80 -19.69 22.45 0.85
C LYS A 80 -18.77 21.63 1.76
N ARG A 81 -19.05 20.35 2.00
CA ARG A 81 -18.21 19.46 2.81
C ARG A 81 -16.82 19.30 2.23
N LEU A 82 -16.73 19.07 0.91
CA LEU A 82 -15.44 18.95 0.24
C LEU A 82 -14.61 20.22 0.43
N ARG A 83 -15.23 21.42 0.35
CA ARG A 83 -14.55 22.71 0.56
C ARG A 83 -13.95 22.87 1.96
N TYR A 84 -14.49 22.22 3.00
CA TYR A 84 -13.93 22.24 4.36
C TYR A 84 -12.75 21.28 4.58
N ARG A 85 -12.54 20.32 3.67
CA ARG A 85 -11.42 19.37 3.76
C ARG A 85 -10.15 19.97 3.16
N GLN A 86 -9.50 20.85 3.91
CA GLN A 86 -8.35 21.66 3.47
C GLN A 86 -7.25 20.82 2.77
N ALA A 87 -6.84 19.69 3.36
CA ALA A 87 -5.82 18.82 2.77
C ALA A 87 -6.23 18.24 1.39
N VAL A 88 -7.53 18.02 1.16
CA VAL A 88 -8.05 17.54 -0.12
C VAL A 88 -8.15 18.69 -1.11
N THR A 89 -8.68 19.84 -0.70
CA THR A 89 -8.86 20.99 -1.60
C THR A 89 -7.53 21.60 -2.04
N ASP A 90 -6.53 21.67 -1.16
CA ASP A 90 -5.20 22.17 -1.47
C ASP A 90 -4.55 21.31 -2.57
N ARG A 91 -4.51 19.98 -2.41
CA ARG A 91 -3.91 19.11 -3.45
C ARG A 91 -4.68 19.14 -4.78
N LEU A 92 -6.00 19.38 -4.76
CA LEU A 92 -6.80 19.53 -5.98
C LEU A 92 -6.48 20.84 -6.72
N ARG A 93 -6.16 21.92 -5.98
CA ARG A 93 -5.72 23.20 -6.53
C ARG A 93 -4.27 23.17 -7.00
N ASP A 94 -3.41 22.45 -6.29
CA ASP A 94 -1.98 22.38 -6.59
C ASP A 94 -1.66 21.50 -7.79
N ALA A 95 -2.50 20.50 -8.10
CA ALA A 95 -2.25 19.59 -9.21
C ALA A 95 -2.24 20.33 -10.55
N LYS A 96 -1.17 20.16 -11.33
CA LYS A 96 -1.06 20.64 -12.72
C LYS A 96 -1.35 19.53 -13.73
N VAL A 97 -1.04 18.29 -13.34
CA VAL A 97 -1.28 17.07 -14.11
C VAL A 97 -2.02 16.06 -13.25
N LEU A 98 -3.03 15.39 -13.81
CA LEU A 98 -3.75 14.28 -13.20
C LEU A 98 -3.60 13.03 -14.07
N ILE A 99 -2.97 12.00 -13.52
CA ILE A 99 -2.80 10.70 -14.16
C ILE A 99 -3.79 9.71 -13.51
N ILE A 100 -4.57 9.01 -14.33
CA ILE A 100 -5.48 7.94 -13.89
C ILE A 100 -5.18 6.66 -14.67
N ASP A 101 -4.54 5.69 -14.03
CA ASP A 101 -4.34 4.37 -14.60
C ASP A 101 -5.54 3.43 -14.34
N GLU A 102 -5.66 2.40 -15.19
CA GLU A 102 -6.79 1.45 -15.21
C GLU A 102 -8.16 2.13 -15.31
N ILE A 103 -8.29 3.12 -16.22
CA ILE A 103 -9.52 3.90 -16.47
C ILE A 103 -10.74 3.02 -16.85
N SER A 104 -10.51 1.79 -17.33
CA SER A 104 -11.58 0.86 -17.73
C SER A 104 -12.54 0.52 -16.61
N MET A 105 -12.12 0.65 -15.35
CA MET A 105 -12.93 0.34 -14.18
C MET A 105 -13.70 1.55 -13.63
N LEU A 106 -13.50 2.76 -14.15
CA LEU A 106 -14.26 3.95 -13.72
C LEU A 106 -15.54 4.11 -14.54
N HIS A 107 -16.61 4.46 -13.83
CA HIS A 107 -17.90 4.74 -14.42
C HIS A 107 -17.93 6.10 -15.11
N ALA A 108 -18.73 6.24 -16.18
CA ALA A 108 -18.94 7.52 -16.88
C ALA A 108 -19.34 8.65 -15.92
N LYS A 109 -20.27 8.37 -14.99
CA LYS A 109 -20.75 9.32 -13.98
C LYS A 109 -19.63 9.78 -13.03
N GLN A 110 -18.70 8.89 -12.68
CA GLN A 110 -17.56 9.23 -11.83
C GLN A 110 -16.56 10.14 -12.54
N VAL A 111 -16.38 9.96 -13.85
CA VAL A 111 -15.56 10.85 -14.67
C VAL A 111 -16.20 12.24 -14.79
N ASP A 112 -17.53 12.30 -15.01
CA ASP A 112 -18.28 13.57 -15.01
C ASP A 112 -18.23 14.28 -13.64
N LEU A 113 -18.38 13.53 -12.55
CA LEU A 113 -18.25 14.06 -11.19
C LEU A 113 -16.84 14.58 -10.90
N LEU A 114 -15.81 13.87 -11.35
CA LEU A 114 -14.42 14.30 -11.19
C LEU A 114 -14.16 15.65 -11.86
N ASP A 115 -14.68 15.81 -13.09
CA ASP A 115 -14.62 17.08 -13.82
C ASP A 115 -15.35 18.20 -13.06
N GLU A 116 -16.56 17.94 -12.56
CA GLU A 116 -17.33 18.89 -11.77
C GLU A 116 -16.60 19.31 -10.48
N ILE A 117 -15.99 18.37 -9.77
CA ILE A 117 -15.17 18.62 -8.58
C ILE A 117 -14.00 19.56 -8.92
N LEU A 118 -13.24 19.25 -9.97
CA LEU A 118 -12.07 20.06 -10.33
C LEU A 118 -12.46 21.45 -10.80
N ARG A 119 -13.50 21.59 -11.64
CA ARG A 119 -14.00 22.90 -12.07
C ARG A 119 -14.46 23.75 -10.88
N THR A 120 -15.15 23.14 -9.92
CA THR A 120 -15.68 23.82 -8.74
C THR A 120 -14.61 24.25 -7.74
N ILE A 121 -13.64 23.38 -7.43
CA ILE A 121 -12.60 23.65 -6.42
C ILE A 121 -11.50 24.57 -6.95
N ARG A 122 -11.21 24.49 -8.26
CA ARG A 122 -10.22 25.33 -8.94
C ARG A 122 -10.81 26.62 -9.52
N GLU A 123 -12.13 26.75 -9.49
CA GLU A 123 -12.86 27.93 -10.01
C GLU A 123 -12.50 28.22 -11.48
N ASN A 124 -12.46 27.15 -12.28
CA ASN A 124 -12.09 27.19 -13.70
C ASN A 124 -13.04 26.31 -14.49
N ASP A 125 -13.77 26.88 -15.45
CA ASP A 125 -14.77 26.17 -16.25
C ASP A 125 -14.17 25.29 -17.37
N ALA A 126 -12.86 25.39 -17.62
CA ALA A 126 -12.18 24.49 -18.55
C ALA A 126 -12.33 23.02 -18.09
N PRO A 127 -12.32 22.04 -19.03
CA PRO A 127 -12.39 20.62 -18.67
C PRO A 127 -11.40 20.27 -17.56
N PHE A 128 -11.88 19.56 -16.54
CA PHE A 128 -11.14 19.17 -15.35
C PHE A 128 -10.44 20.34 -14.63
N GLY A 129 -11.05 21.54 -14.66
CA GLY A 129 -10.51 22.74 -14.02
C GLY A 129 -9.18 23.21 -14.61
N GLY A 130 -8.92 22.89 -15.89
CA GLY A 130 -7.71 23.25 -16.63
C GLY A 130 -6.49 22.40 -16.28
N VAL A 131 -6.66 21.29 -15.55
CA VAL A 131 -5.60 20.32 -15.28
C VAL A 131 -5.36 19.48 -16.53
N GLN A 132 -4.09 19.19 -16.86
CA GLN A 132 -3.80 18.19 -17.88
C GLN A 132 -4.21 16.81 -17.37
N VAL A 133 -5.12 16.14 -18.07
CA VAL A 133 -5.59 14.80 -17.71
C VAL A 133 -4.99 13.74 -18.60
N ILE A 134 -4.39 12.74 -17.97
CA ILE A 134 -3.85 11.55 -18.62
C ILE A 134 -4.65 10.34 -18.17
N PHE A 135 -5.48 9.80 -19.05
CA PHE A 135 -6.12 8.51 -18.84
C PHE A 135 -5.24 7.40 -19.40
N SER A 136 -5.08 6.33 -18.63
CA SER A 136 -4.41 5.11 -19.07
C SER A 136 -5.28 3.90 -18.78
N GLY A 137 -5.33 2.96 -19.73
CA GLY A 137 -6.03 1.70 -19.53
C GLY A 137 -6.28 0.95 -20.84
N ASP A 138 -7.13 -0.06 -20.77
CA ASP A 138 -7.53 -0.86 -21.91
C ASP A 138 -8.97 -1.34 -21.68
N PHE A 139 -9.92 -0.86 -22.50
CA PHE A 139 -11.34 -1.13 -22.29
C PHE A 139 -11.74 -2.58 -22.58
N PHE A 140 -10.89 -3.36 -23.24
CA PHE A 140 -11.07 -4.81 -23.35
C PHE A 140 -10.73 -5.59 -22.07
N GLN A 141 -10.12 -4.93 -21.08
CA GLN A 141 -10.04 -5.48 -19.72
C GLN A 141 -11.42 -5.40 -19.04
N LEU A 142 -11.46 -5.58 -17.72
CA LEU A 142 -12.73 -5.59 -17.02
C LEU A 142 -13.41 -4.21 -17.08
N PRO A 143 -14.73 -4.19 -17.36
CA PRO A 143 -15.52 -2.98 -17.28
C PRO A 143 -15.72 -2.57 -15.81
N PRO A 144 -16.32 -1.39 -15.56
CA PRO A 144 -16.72 -1.01 -14.21
C PRO A 144 -17.66 -2.06 -13.59
N VAL A 145 -17.73 -2.17 -12.26
CA VAL A 145 -18.73 -3.05 -11.63
C VAL A 145 -20.07 -2.30 -11.64
N GLY A 146 -21.03 -2.76 -12.43
CA GLY A 146 -22.34 -2.12 -12.62
C GLY A 146 -23.47 -2.79 -11.83
N ASN A 147 -24.58 -2.09 -11.69
CA ASN A 147 -25.81 -2.65 -11.10
C ASN A 147 -26.58 -3.48 -12.13
N LYS A 148 -27.39 -4.44 -11.66
CA LYS A 148 -28.26 -5.24 -12.55
C LYS A 148 -29.18 -4.32 -13.36
N GLY A 149 -29.03 -4.33 -14.69
CA GLY A 149 -29.86 -3.56 -15.63
C GLY A 149 -29.23 -2.26 -16.14
N GLU A 150 -28.05 -1.87 -15.65
CA GLU A 150 -27.31 -0.71 -16.19
C GLU A 150 -26.79 -1.02 -17.60
N SER A 151 -27.04 -0.11 -18.55
CA SER A 151 -26.60 -0.32 -19.93
C SER A 151 -25.11 -0.01 -20.10
N ASN A 152 -24.43 -0.69 -21.04
CA ASN A 152 -23.03 -0.38 -21.37
C ASN A 152 -22.83 1.10 -21.75
N LYS A 153 -23.84 1.76 -22.34
CA LYS A 153 -23.79 3.18 -22.71
C LYS A 153 -23.71 4.13 -21.52
N GLU A 154 -24.16 3.71 -20.35
CA GLU A 154 -24.12 4.53 -19.12
C GLU A 154 -22.90 4.21 -18.26
N LYS A 155 -22.20 3.11 -18.59
CA LYS A 155 -21.19 2.47 -17.76
C LYS A 155 -19.79 2.99 -18.04
N PHE A 156 -19.33 2.94 -19.28
CA PHE A 156 -17.91 3.14 -19.59
C PHE A 156 -17.47 4.62 -19.55
N ALA A 157 -16.29 4.88 -18.99
CA ALA A 157 -15.68 6.21 -18.88
C ALA A 157 -15.70 7.06 -20.18
N PHE A 158 -15.52 6.45 -21.34
CA PHE A 158 -15.51 7.16 -22.63
C PHE A 158 -16.90 7.71 -23.07
N MET A 159 -17.96 7.37 -22.33
CA MET A 159 -19.30 7.93 -22.53
C MET A 159 -19.54 9.22 -21.73
N ALA A 160 -18.62 9.60 -20.84
CA ALA A 160 -18.72 10.79 -20.02
C ALA A 160 -18.73 12.06 -20.88
N LYS A 161 -19.51 13.07 -20.48
CA LYS A 161 -19.50 14.39 -21.14
C LYS A 161 -18.13 15.04 -20.96
N ALA A 162 -17.53 14.89 -19.79
CA ALA A 162 -16.19 15.35 -19.48
C ALA A 162 -15.14 14.74 -20.43
N TRP A 163 -15.28 13.45 -20.79
CA TRP A 163 -14.39 12.80 -21.77
C TRP A 163 -14.44 13.50 -23.12
N LYS A 164 -15.65 13.76 -23.62
CA LYS A 164 -15.85 14.46 -24.89
C LYS A 164 -15.30 15.90 -24.85
N ASN A 165 -15.58 16.63 -23.77
CA ASN A 165 -15.19 18.03 -23.63
C ASN A 165 -13.68 18.20 -23.48
N ALA A 166 -13.00 17.25 -22.85
CA ALA A 166 -11.55 17.27 -22.65
C ALA A 166 -10.74 17.05 -23.93
N ASN A 167 -11.39 16.62 -25.03
CA ASN A 167 -10.79 16.43 -26.36
C ASN A 167 -9.45 15.66 -26.32
N PHE A 168 -9.51 14.44 -25.79
CA PHE A 168 -8.33 13.60 -25.60
C PHE A 168 -7.60 13.29 -26.91
N GLN A 169 -6.28 13.46 -26.88
CA GLN A 169 -5.34 12.92 -27.83
C GLN A 169 -5.16 11.41 -27.55
N ILE A 170 -5.47 10.56 -28.52
CA ILE A 170 -5.46 9.11 -28.37
C ILE A 170 -4.08 8.57 -28.73
N CYS A 171 -3.39 7.98 -27.76
CA CYS A 171 -2.11 7.34 -27.96
C CYS A 171 -2.28 5.82 -27.87
N TYR A 172 -2.31 5.13 -29.00
CA TYR A 172 -2.44 3.67 -29.03
C TYR A 172 -1.07 2.99 -29.11
N LEU A 173 -0.62 2.38 -28.02
CA LEU A 173 0.64 1.63 -27.99
C LEU A 173 0.49 0.28 -28.68
N SER A 174 1.39 0.00 -29.63
CA SER A 174 1.37 -1.20 -30.47
C SER A 174 2.48 -2.21 -30.14
N GLU A 175 3.51 -1.80 -29.40
CA GLU A 175 4.63 -2.67 -29.04
C GLU A 175 4.24 -3.59 -27.88
N GLN A 176 4.59 -4.89 -27.95
CA GLN A 176 4.41 -5.81 -26.84
C GLN A 176 5.73 -6.01 -26.09
N HIS A 177 5.71 -5.79 -24.77
CA HIS A 177 6.89 -5.88 -23.91
C HIS A 177 6.77 -6.94 -22.81
N ARG A 178 5.55 -7.42 -22.49
CA ARG A 178 5.33 -8.39 -21.40
C ARG A 178 5.58 -9.84 -21.83
N GLN A 179 5.20 -10.20 -23.05
CA GLN A 179 5.36 -11.55 -23.59
C GLN A 179 6.41 -11.53 -24.72
N ALA A 180 7.65 -11.92 -24.40
CA ALA A 180 8.73 -12.07 -25.36
C ALA A 180 8.79 -13.54 -25.85
N GLY A 181 7.75 -13.98 -26.54
CA GLY A 181 7.47 -15.40 -26.84
C GLY A 181 8.20 -16.00 -28.04
N HIS A 182 9.47 -15.67 -28.28
CA HIS A 182 10.17 -16.16 -29.48
C HIS A 182 10.28 -17.71 -29.49
N ASP A 183 10.60 -18.32 -28.34
CA ASP A 183 10.70 -19.77 -28.18
C ASP A 183 9.33 -20.46 -28.18
N GLU A 184 8.26 -19.75 -27.79
CA GLU A 184 6.90 -20.30 -27.74
C GLU A 184 6.35 -20.58 -29.14
N ARG A 185 6.64 -19.69 -30.11
CA ARG A 185 6.22 -19.89 -31.49
C ARG A 185 6.84 -21.13 -32.10
N GLU A 186 8.09 -21.45 -31.74
CA GLU A 186 8.76 -22.66 -32.20
C GLU A 186 8.18 -23.93 -31.55
N ARG A 187 7.87 -23.88 -30.25
CA ARG A 187 7.38 -25.04 -29.50
C ARG A 187 5.90 -25.34 -29.68
N PHE A 188 5.07 -24.30 -29.70
CA PHE A 188 3.60 -24.40 -29.71
C PHE A 188 2.99 -23.97 -31.04
N GLY A 189 3.77 -23.42 -31.97
CA GLY A 189 3.28 -22.83 -33.23
C GLY A 189 2.68 -21.43 -33.08
N MET A 190 2.51 -20.95 -31.84
CA MET A 190 1.90 -19.66 -31.51
C MET A 190 2.36 -19.20 -30.12
N SER A 191 2.59 -17.90 -29.92
CA SER A 191 2.89 -17.36 -28.58
C SER A 191 1.62 -17.00 -27.81
N LEU A 192 1.74 -16.80 -26.49
CA LEU A 192 0.63 -16.25 -25.69
C LEU A 192 0.17 -14.89 -26.25
N ASN A 193 1.10 -14.07 -26.77
CA ASN A 193 0.73 -12.78 -27.33
C ASN A 193 -0.15 -12.91 -28.57
N ASP A 194 0.17 -13.85 -29.46
CA ASP A 194 -0.61 -14.08 -30.67
C ASP A 194 -2.06 -14.49 -30.32
N ILE A 195 -2.23 -15.35 -29.31
CA ILE A 195 -3.55 -15.74 -28.78
C ILE A 195 -4.29 -14.52 -28.19
N LEU A 196 -3.61 -13.68 -27.41
CA LEU A 196 -4.20 -12.45 -26.85
C LEU A 196 -4.62 -11.48 -27.96
N ASN A 197 -3.87 -11.39 -29.06
CA ASN A 197 -4.25 -10.60 -30.24
C ASN A 197 -5.50 -11.17 -30.91
N GLN A 198 -5.56 -12.49 -31.12
CA GLN A 198 -6.75 -13.14 -31.68
C GLN A 198 -8.01 -12.87 -30.85
N ILE A 199 -7.89 -12.92 -29.50
CA ILE A 199 -8.98 -12.55 -28.60
C ILE A 199 -9.42 -11.10 -28.84
N ARG A 200 -8.48 -10.15 -28.95
CA ARG A 200 -8.78 -8.73 -29.23
C ARG A 200 -9.44 -8.51 -30.58
N HIS A 201 -9.11 -9.33 -31.58
CA HIS A 201 -9.72 -9.30 -32.91
C HIS A 201 -11.05 -10.06 -32.99
N GLN A 202 -11.45 -10.73 -31.90
CA GLN A 202 -12.61 -11.62 -31.86
C GLN A 202 -12.56 -12.73 -32.93
N ASP A 203 -11.35 -13.19 -33.25
CA ASP A 203 -11.07 -14.19 -34.28
C ASP A 203 -10.10 -15.24 -33.71
N VAL A 204 -10.57 -15.97 -32.68
CA VAL A 204 -9.78 -17.02 -32.01
C VAL A 204 -9.93 -18.33 -32.76
N ASP A 205 -8.83 -18.79 -33.35
CA ASP A 205 -8.83 -20.02 -34.12
C ASP A 205 -8.82 -21.29 -33.22
N ALA A 206 -8.99 -22.45 -33.85
CA ALA A 206 -9.01 -23.72 -33.14
C ALA A 206 -7.64 -24.08 -32.51
N LEU A 207 -6.53 -23.69 -33.16
CA LEU A 207 -5.18 -23.96 -32.68
C LEU A 207 -4.91 -23.21 -31.37
N ALA A 208 -5.30 -21.94 -31.28
CA ALA A 208 -5.20 -21.14 -30.06
C ALA A 208 -5.97 -21.77 -28.89
N GLN A 209 -7.17 -22.30 -29.15
CA GLN A 209 -7.97 -23.00 -28.14
C GLN A 209 -7.31 -24.30 -27.68
N ASP A 210 -6.77 -25.09 -28.62
CA ASP A 210 -6.07 -26.33 -28.32
C ASP A 210 -4.80 -26.10 -27.51
N ILE A 211 -4.02 -25.06 -27.86
CA ILE A 211 -2.82 -24.65 -27.09
C ILE A 211 -3.21 -24.26 -25.66
N LEU A 212 -4.21 -23.40 -25.50
CA LEU A 212 -4.68 -22.97 -24.18
C LEU A 212 -5.14 -24.17 -23.33
N LEU A 213 -5.93 -25.08 -23.90
CA LEU A 213 -6.38 -26.28 -23.19
C LEU A 213 -5.24 -27.25 -22.88
N GLY A 214 -4.23 -27.34 -23.76
CA GLY A 214 -3.02 -28.13 -23.55
C GLY A 214 -2.22 -27.69 -22.32
N THR A 215 -2.25 -26.40 -21.97
CA THR A 215 -1.55 -25.87 -20.78
C THR A 215 -2.05 -26.46 -19.45
N ARG A 216 -3.19 -27.15 -19.43
CA ARG A 216 -3.70 -27.87 -18.25
C ARG A 216 -2.66 -28.84 -17.66
N HIS A 217 -1.77 -29.34 -18.50
CA HIS A 217 -0.73 -30.30 -18.14
C HIS A 217 0.62 -29.65 -17.80
N ASN A 218 0.71 -28.32 -17.83
CA ASN A 218 1.94 -27.63 -17.46
C ASN A 218 2.25 -27.88 -15.98
N ASP A 219 3.52 -28.21 -15.72
CA ASP A 219 4.07 -28.33 -14.38
C ASP A 219 4.48 -26.94 -13.90
N ILE A 220 3.56 -26.27 -13.19
CA ILE A 220 3.81 -24.99 -12.56
C ILE A 220 3.95 -25.19 -11.06
N SER A 221 4.81 -24.38 -10.43
CA SER A 221 5.04 -24.43 -8.99
C SER A 221 3.73 -24.47 -8.20
N ASP A 222 3.66 -25.36 -7.20
CA ASP A 222 2.55 -25.41 -6.22
C ASP A 222 2.31 -24.06 -5.53
N ASN A 223 3.34 -23.22 -5.53
CA ASN A 223 3.31 -21.89 -4.97
C ASN A 223 2.73 -20.81 -5.90
N CYS A 224 2.16 -21.15 -7.06
CA CYS A 224 1.56 -20.17 -7.97
C CYS A 224 0.25 -19.56 -7.44
N THR A 225 -0.17 -18.43 -8.03
CA THR A 225 -1.46 -17.80 -7.72
C THR A 225 -2.58 -18.55 -8.45
N ARG A 226 -3.65 -18.94 -7.75
CA ARG A 226 -4.83 -19.56 -8.37
C ARG A 226 -5.92 -18.50 -8.64
N MET A 227 -6.48 -18.48 -9.85
CA MET A 227 -7.45 -17.47 -10.27
C MET A 227 -8.77 -18.10 -10.72
N TYR A 228 -9.87 -17.59 -10.15
CA TYR A 228 -11.23 -18.06 -10.44
C TYR A 228 -12.19 -16.90 -10.74
N THR A 229 -13.33 -17.21 -11.34
CA THR A 229 -14.31 -16.19 -11.72
C THR A 229 -15.18 -15.71 -10.55
N HIS A 230 -15.50 -16.59 -9.58
CA HIS A 230 -16.45 -16.32 -8.49
C HIS A 230 -15.79 -16.35 -7.11
N ASN A 231 -16.25 -15.48 -6.19
CA ASN A 231 -15.76 -15.43 -4.81
C ASN A 231 -16.03 -16.75 -4.05
N GLY A 232 -17.20 -17.38 -4.23
CA GLY A 232 -17.52 -18.62 -3.51
C GLY A 232 -16.52 -19.76 -3.76
N ASN A 233 -16.02 -19.90 -5.00
CA ASN A 233 -14.96 -20.86 -5.31
C ASN A 233 -13.64 -20.51 -4.62
N VAL A 234 -13.29 -19.22 -4.63
CA VAL A 234 -12.08 -18.70 -3.97
C VAL A 234 -12.12 -18.96 -2.46
N ASP A 235 -13.25 -18.68 -1.83
CA ASP A 235 -13.43 -18.82 -0.39
C ASP A 235 -13.34 -20.30 0.03
N SER A 236 -13.99 -21.21 -0.70
CA SER A 236 -13.89 -22.65 -0.45
C SER A 236 -12.46 -23.17 -0.56
N ILE A 237 -11.74 -22.83 -1.64
CA ILE A 237 -10.35 -23.27 -1.84
C ILE A 237 -9.45 -22.70 -0.75
N ASN A 238 -9.61 -21.42 -0.40
CA ASN A 238 -8.83 -20.80 0.66
C ASN A 238 -9.05 -21.47 2.02
N GLN A 239 -10.29 -21.84 2.34
CA GLN A 239 -10.62 -22.55 3.58
C GLN A 239 -10.03 -23.98 3.58
N GLU A 240 -10.13 -24.71 2.47
CA GLU A 240 -9.53 -26.04 2.32
C GLU A 240 -8.01 -25.99 2.50
N GLN A 241 -7.34 -25.02 1.86
CA GLN A 241 -5.88 -24.86 1.98
C GLN A 241 -5.46 -24.46 3.41
N LEU A 242 -6.23 -23.59 4.07
CA LEU A 242 -6.00 -23.26 5.48
C LEU A 242 -6.16 -24.48 6.39
N ALA A 243 -7.15 -25.33 6.10
CA ALA A 243 -7.39 -26.56 6.88
C ALA A 243 -6.23 -27.55 6.76
N LEU A 244 -5.58 -27.61 5.59
CA LEU A 244 -4.41 -28.47 5.34
C LEU A 244 -3.12 -28.01 6.04
N LEU A 245 -3.04 -26.76 6.49
CA LEU A 245 -1.87 -26.28 7.23
C LEU A 245 -1.81 -26.89 8.63
N ASP A 246 -0.62 -27.34 8.99
CA ASP A 246 -0.28 -27.67 10.38
C ASP A 246 -0.20 -26.40 11.25
N GLY A 247 -0.27 -26.59 12.56
CA GLY A 247 -0.14 -25.50 13.53
C GLY A 247 -1.47 -24.89 13.99
N ASP A 248 -1.37 -24.09 15.05
CA ASP A 248 -2.52 -23.55 15.76
C ASP A 248 -3.23 -22.46 14.94
N ALA A 249 -4.56 -22.55 14.92
CA ALA A 249 -5.40 -21.54 14.30
C ALA A 249 -5.54 -20.32 15.22
N HIS A 250 -5.27 -19.14 14.66
CA HIS A 250 -5.49 -17.86 15.29
C HIS A 250 -6.68 -17.16 14.65
N THR A 251 -7.73 -16.92 15.42
CA THR A 251 -8.97 -16.27 14.96
C THR A 251 -9.04 -14.84 15.49
N PHE A 252 -9.35 -13.90 14.59
CA PHE A 252 -9.50 -12.48 14.86
C PHE A 252 -10.92 -12.05 14.53
N ASP A 253 -11.69 -11.71 15.54
CA ASP A 253 -13.05 -11.19 15.37
C ASP A 253 -13.02 -9.67 15.24
N CYS A 254 -13.86 -9.13 14.37
CA CYS A 254 -13.95 -7.69 14.15
C CYS A 254 -14.60 -7.01 15.36
N THR A 255 -14.17 -5.77 15.63
CA THR A 255 -14.82 -4.91 16.64
C THR A 255 -15.53 -3.77 15.94
N THR A 256 -16.77 -3.50 16.32
CA THR A 256 -17.60 -2.46 15.68
C THR A 256 -18.11 -1.46 16.71
N TYR A 257 -18.25 -0.20 16.29
CA TYR A 257 -18.80 0.89 17.11
C TYR A 257 -19.83 1.67 16.29
N GLY A 258 -20.83 2.27 16.95
CA GLY A 258 -21.82 3.15 16.32
C GLY A 258 -23.18 2.54 15.97
N ASP A 259 -23.92 3.21 15.10
CA ASP A 259 -25.29 2.80 14.72
C ASP A 259 -25.34 1.47 13.95
N LYS A 260 -26.30 0.61 14.30
CA LYS A 260 -26.39 -0.75 13.76
C LYS A 260 -26.63 -0.78 12.24
N ALA A 261 -27.44 0.12 11.70
CA ALA A 261 -27.70 0.15 10.25
C ALA A 261 -26.44 0.62 9.48
N LEU A 262 -25.70 1.56 10.05
CA LEU A 262 -24.42 2.02 9.49
C LEU A 262 -23.32 0.95 9.59
N ILE A 263 -23.26 0.19 10.68
CA ILE A 263 -22.36 -0.97 10.81
C ILE A 263 -22.68 -2.05 9.78
N GLU A 264 -23.97 -2.39 9.59
CA GLU A 264 -24.38 -3.37 8.57
C GLU A 264 -24.03 -2.90 7.16
N MET A 265 -24.09 -1.59 6.91
CA MET A 265 -23.63 -0.99 5.65
C MET A 265 -22.10 -1.07 5.50
N LEU A 266 -21.33 -0.77 6.56
CA LEU A 266 -19.87 -0.92 6.55
C LEU A 266 -19.47 -2.37 6.29
N ALA A 267 -20.02 -3.31 7.05
CA ALA A 267 -19.70 -4.73 6.95
C ALA A 267 -19.92 -5.31 5.55
N LYS A 268 -20.91 -4.82 4.79
CA LYS A 268 -21.14 -5.21 3.39
C LYS A 268 -20.05 -4.74 2.42
N ASN A 269 -19.33 -3.69 2.78
CA ASN A 269 -18.30 -3.05 1.94
C ASN A 269 -16.87 -3.36 2.40
N VAL A 270 -16.69 -3.81 3.64
CA VAL A 270 -15.40 -4.25 4.15
C VAL A 270 -15.05 -5.61 3.57
N LYS A 271 -13.85 -5.69 2.98
CA LYS A 271 -13.32 -6.93 2.36
C LYS A 271 -12.68 -7.89 3.37
N ALA A 272 -12.37 -7.41 4.57
CA ALA A 272 -11.87 -8.24 5.65
C ALA A 272 -13.05 -9.00 6.27
N ALA A 273 -12.85 -10.29 6.56
CA ALA A 273 -13.91 -11.12 7.11
C ALA A 273 -14.25 -10.69 8.55
N PRO A 274 -15.53 -10.76 8.98
CA PRO A 274 -15.92 -10.51 10.36
C PRO A 274 -15.19 -11.38 11.38
N SER A 275 -14.89 -12.63 11.01
CA SER A 275 -14.01 -13.51 11.76
C SER A 275 -12.96 -14.05 10.80
N LEU A 276 -11.71 -13.62 11.00
CA LEU A 276 -10.58 -14.00 10.16
C LEU A 276 -9.74 -15.03 10.90
N THR A 277 -9.73 -16.27 10.39
CA THR A 277 -8.86 -17.33 10.92
C THR A 277 -7.62 -17.49 10.06
N LEU A 278 -6.45 -17.52 10.69
CA LEU A 278 -5.13 -17.65 10.05
C LEU A 278 -4.29 -18.72 10.78
N LYS A 279 -3.31 -19.27 10.07
CA LYS A 279 -2.27 -20.16 10.59
C LYS A 279 -0.91 -19.72 10.06
N VAL A 280 0.17 -20.16 10.69
CA VAL A 280 1.51 -19.98 10.12
C VAL A 280 1.57 -20.75 8.79
N GLY A 281 2.16 -20.15 7.76
CA GLY A 281 2.12 -20.62 6.37
C GLY A 281 0.88 -20.16 5.59
N ALA A 282 -0.07 -19.46 6.21
CA ALA A 282 -1.26 -19.00 5.51
C ALA A 282 -0.90 -17.95 4.45
N ARG A 283 -1.38 -18.15 3.23
CA ARG A 283 -1.24 -17.14 2.17
C ARG A 283 -2.30 -16.08 2.32
N VAL A 284 -1.87 -14.82 2.36
CA VAL A 284 -2.73 -13.68 2.62
C VAL A 284 -2.50 -12.55 1.63
N MET A 285 -3.52 -11.73 1.49
CA MET A 285 -3.53 -10.52 0.71
C MET A 285 -4.05 -9.39 1.59
N PHE A 286 -3.37 -8.26 1.59
CA PHE A 286 -3.87 -7.04 2.23
C PHE A 286 -5.10 -6.54 1.48
N VAL A 287 -6.15 -6.16 2.18
CA VAL A 287 -7.43 -5.72 1.56
C VAL A 287 -7.72 -4.23 1.74
N LYS A 288 -6.83 -3.51 2.42
CA LYS A 288 -6.87 -2.07 2.65
C LYS A 288 -5.50 -1.47 2.35
N ASN A 289 -5.49 -0.21 1.89
CA ASN A 289 -4.26 0.54 1.72
C ASN A 289 -3.79 1.06 3.07
N ASN A 290 -2.52 0.85 3.40
CA ASN A 290 -1.89 1.35 4.62
C ASN A 290 -0.51 1.93 4.28
N GLN A 291 -0.42 3.27 4.30
CA GLN A 291 0.79 3.99 3.93
C GLN A 291 1.93 3.76 4.92
N ASN A 292 1.63 3.67 6.22
CA ASN A 292 2.62 3.42 7.28
C ASN A 292 3.32 2.08 7.05
N LEU A 293 2.54 1.06 6.69
CA LEU A 293 3.05 -0.25 6.35
C LEU A 293 3.54 -0.34 4.91
N SER A 294 3.38 0.71 4.07
CA SER A 294 3.68 0.70 2.64
C SER A 294 3.09 -0.53 1.92
N VAL A 295 1.89 -0.93 2.31
CA VAL A 295 1.12 -2.02 1.70
C VAL A 295 -0.18 -1.47 1.14
N SER A 296 -0.67 -2.15 0.12
CA SER A 296 -1.90 -1.75 -0.55
C SER A 296 -2.86 -2.91 -0.71
N ASN A 297 -4.13 -2.60 -0.94
CA ASN A 297 -5.15 -3.58 -1.28
C ASN A 297 -4.62 -4.41 -2.46
N GLY A 298 -4.48 -5.73 -2.29
CA GLY A 298 -3.90 -6.69 -3.23
C GLY A 298 -2.45 -7.10 -2.99
N THR A 299 -1.74 -6.47 -2.05
CA THR A 299 -0.37 -6.87 -1.70
C THR A 299 -0.40 -8.26 -1.07
N MET A 300 0.32 -9.21 -1.66
CA MET A 300 0.34 -10.61 -1.21
C MET A 300 1.55 -10.93 -0.34
N GLY A 301 1.37 -11.91 0.53
CA GLY A 301 2.43 -12.48 1.35
C GLY A 301 2.00 -13.76 2.04
N GLU A 302 2.86 -14.23 2.93
CA GLU A 302 2.69 -15.44 3.72
C GLU A 302 2.82 -15.08 5.20
N VAL A 303 1.90 -15.58 6.03
CA VAL A 303 2.01 -15.46 7.48
C VAL A 303 3.16 -16.34 7.96
N VAL A 304 4.19 -15.74 8.53
CA VAL A 304 5.39 -16.46 9.00
C VAL A 304 5.40 -16.65 10.51
N ASP A 305 4.66 -15.84 11.26
CA ASP A 305 4.53 -15.98 12.72
C ASP A 305 3.32 -15.17 13.23
N PHE A 306 2.95 -15.39 14.49
CA PHE A 306 2.06 -14.53 15.26
C PHE A 306 2.82 -13.95 16.45
N VAL A 307 3.03 -12.64 16.46
CA VAL A 307 3.79 -11.96 17.50
C VAL A 307 2.89 -11.10 18.35
N ALA A 308 3.07 -11.18 19.66
CA ALA A 308 2.56 -10.17 20.56
C ALA A 308 3.29 -8.87 20.24
N LEU A 309 2.55 -7.84 19.86
CA LEU A 309 3.11 -6.50 19.85
C LEU A 309 3.20 -6.03 21.30
N PRO A 310 4.23 -5.25 21.68
CA PRO A 310 4.33 -4.72 23.03
C PRO A 310 3.10 -3.85 23.33
N GLN A 311 2.13 -4.40 24.05
CA GLN A 311 1.17 -3.61 24.80
C GLN A 311 1.90 -3.18 26.08
N ALA A 312 1.85 -1.89 26.42
CA ALA A 312 2.28 -1.45 27.74
C ALA A 312 1.37 -2.15 28.77
N ASN A 313 1.92 -3.04 29.61
CA ASN A 313 1.17 -3.70 30.67
C ASN A 313 0.68 -2.64 31.67
N ILE A 314 -0.61 -2.35 31.59
CA ILE A 314 -1.39 -1.63 32.58
C ILE A 314 -1.92 -2.74 33.52
N ASP A 315 -1.79 -2.53 34.82
CA ASP A 315 -2.27 -3.39 35.92
C ASP A 315 -1.37 -4.59 36.31
N GLY A 316 -0.80 -4.49 37.51
CA GLY A 316 0.00 -5.53 38.16
C GLY A 316 -0.83 -6.71 38.69
N SER A 317 -1.74 -7.25 37.89
CA SER A 317 -2.43 -8.50 38.19
C SER A 317 -1.58 -9.69 37.71
N ASN A 318 -1.21 -10.57 38.65
CA ASN A 318 -0.58 -11.86 38.33
C ASN A 318 -1.63 -12.88 37.89
N GLU A 319 -2.33 -12.60 36.78
CA GLU A 319 -3.13 -13.59 36.07
C GLU A 319 -2.77 -13.55 34.58
N SER A 320 -2.46 -14.73 34.04
CA SER A 320 -2.06 -14.98 32.66
C SER A 320 -3.17 -14.59 31.66
N ALA A 321 -3.33 -13.29 31.39
CA ALA A 321 -4.26 -12.78 30.39
C ALA A 321 -3.62 -12.84 28.99
N ASN A 322 -4.27 -13.54 28.07
CA ASN A 322 -3.88 -13.73 26.66
C ASN A 322 -3.39 -12.42 26.00
N THR A 323 -2.08 -12.23 25.82
CA THR A 323 -1.56 -11.16 24.95
C THR A 323 -1.97 -11.48 23.52
N ILE A 324 -2.80 -10.63 22.91
CA ILE A 324 -3.26 -10.82 21.52
C ILE A 324 -2.04 -10.78 20.60
N LYS A 325 -1.81 -11.87 19.87
CA LYS A 325 -0.72 -11.98 18.89
C LYS A 325 -1.23 -11.63 17.50
N TYR A 326 -0.54 -10.74 16.80
CA TYR A 326 -0.90 -10.30 15.46
C TYR A 326 -0.05 -10.99 14.40
N PRO A 327 -0.58 -11.20 13.18
CA PRO A 327 0.14 -11.87 12.11
C PRO A 327 1.34 -11.05 11.61
N MET A 328 2.51 -11.69 11.58
CA MET A 328 3.70 -11.22 10.88
C MET A 328 3.69 -11.82 9.47
N VAL A 329 3.62 -10.96 8.45
CA VAL A 329 3.49 -11.35 7.05
C VAL A 329 4.80 -11.06 6.31
N ARG A 330 5.37 -12.09 5.68
CA ARG A 330 6.43 -11.96 4.69
C ARG A 330 5.80 -11.69 3.33
N LEU A 331 5.95 -10.46 2.84
CA LEU A 331 5.48 -10.09 1.50
C LEU A 331 6.24 -10.86 0.42
N ASN A 332 5.66 -10.95 -0.78
CA ASN A 332 6.35 -11.54 -1.94
C ASN A 332 7.66 -10.81 -2.31
N SER A 333 7.82 -9.55 -1.90
CA SER A 333 9.06 -8.79 -2.03
C SER A 333 10.14 -9.17 -1.01
N GLY A 334 9.84 -10.09 -0.09
CA GLY A 334 10.70 -10.50 1.03
C GLY A 334 10.59 -9.62 2.29
N ARG A 335 9.92 -8.47 2.21
CA ARG A 335 9.74 -7.56 3.35
C ARG A 335 8.80 -8.14 4.41
N MET A 336 9.17 -8.01 5.68
CA MET A 336 8.31 -8.38 6.82
C MET A 336 7.40 -7.20 7.23
N VAL A 337 6.13 -7.48 7.47
CA VAL A 337 5.11 -6.50 7.87
C VAL A 337 4.24 -7.09 8.98
N TYR A 338 4.01 -6.33 10.05
CA TYR A 338 3.03 -6.67 11.08
C TYR A 338 1.67 -6.15 10.64
N ALA A 339 0.68 -7.04 10.51
CA ALA A 339 -0.68 -6.63 10.16
C ALA A 339 -1.50 -6.45 11.45
N GLU A 340 -1.56 -5.19 11.89
CA GLU A 340 -2.40 -4.72 12.99
C GLU A 340 -3.85 -4.48 12.53
N PRO A 341 -4.82 -4.43 13.46
CA PRO A 341 -6.18 -4.02 13.13
C PRO A 341 -6.20 -2.63 12.50
N ASP A 342 -7.01 -2.48 11.47
CA ASP A 342 -7.22 -1.20 10.79
C ASP A 342 -8.72 -0.88 10.78
N GLU A 343 -9.07 0.41 10.76
CA GLU A 343 -10.45 0.87 10.97
C GLU A 343 -11.10 1.41 9.70
N TRP A 344 -12.32 0.96 9.41
CA TRP A 344 -13.21 1.53 8.41
C TRP A 344 -14.28 2.32 9.12
N THR A 345 -14.36 3.62 8.82
CA THR A 345 -15.26 4.55 9.52
C THR A 345 -16.31 5.13 8.56
N ILE A 346 -17.51 5.40 9.11
CA ILE A 346 -18.48 6.34 8.57
C ILE A 346 -18.49 7.53 9.50
N GLU A 347 -18.19 8.70 8.95
CA GLU A 347 -18.19 9.97 9.65
C GLU A 347 -19.44 10.77 9.29
N ASP A 348 -19.92 11.58 10.23
CA ASP A 348 -20.98 12.55 9.98
C ASP A 348 -20.47 13.81 9.27
N ASN A 349 -21.36 14.80 9.16
CA ASN A 349 -21.10 16.05 8.46
C ASN A 349 -20.08 16.95 9.18
N GLN A 350 -19.75 16.66 10.44
CA GLN A 350 -18.81 17.39 11.30
C GLN A 350 -17.49 16.63 11.50
N GLY A 351 -17.38 15.40 10.99
CA GLY A 351 -16.20 14.54 11.14
C GLY A 351 -16.27 13.62 12.36
N GLU A 352 -17.40 13.56 13.06
CA GLU A 352 -17.61 12.63 14.16
C GLU A 352 -17.86 11.21 13.62
N ILE A 353 -17.22 10.22 14.23
CA ILE A 353 -17.35 8.82 13.81
C ILE A 353 -18.75 8.31 14.23
N LEU A 354 -19.65 8.16 13.25
CA LEU A 354 -20.99 7.60 13.45
C LEU A 354 -20.98 6.08 13.54
N ALA A 355 -20.06 5.45 12.82
CA ALA A 355 -19.81 4.01 12.90
C ALA A 355 -18.37 3.67 12.55
N SER A 356 -17.81 2.65 13.21
CA SER A 356 -16.52 2.08 12.84
C SER A 356 -16.58 0.56 12.81
N TYR A 357 -15.71 0.00 11.97
CA TYR A 357 -15.46 -1.43 11.84
C TYR A 357 -13.95 -1.62 11.88
N SER A 358 -13.42 -2.32 12.88
CA SER A 358 -11.99 -2.59 13.04
C SER A 358 -11.70 -4.07 12.85
N GLN A 359 -10.72 -4.39 12.01
CA GLN A 359 -10.31 -5.78 11.73
C GLN A 359 -8.90 -5.80 11.14
N ILE A 360 -8.20 -6.93 11.27
CA ILE A 360 -6.95 -7.19 10.56
C ILE A 360 -7.21 -7.07 9.05
N PRO A 361 -6.51 -6.19 8.31
CA PRO A 361 -6.79 -5.90 6.91
C PRO A 361 -6.22 -6.96 5.96
N LEU A 362 -6.43 -8.24 6.27
CA LEU A 362 -5.99 -9.39 5.49
C LEU A 362 -7.19 -10.24 5.03
N ALA A 363 -6.99 -10.93 3.91
CA ALA A 363 -7.84 -12.02 3.45
C ALA A 363 -6.96 -13.18 2.94
N LEU A 364 -7.46 -14.41 3.02
CA LEU A 364 -6.77 -15.57 2.44
C LEU A 364 -6.59 -15.42 0.93
N ALA A 365 -5.48 -15.92 0.40
CA ALA A 365 -5.05 -15.64 -0.96
C ALA A 365 -4.30 -16.79 -1.65
N TRP A 366 -4.59 -18.05 -1.32
CA TRP A 366 -4.19 -19.17 -2.21
C TRP A 366 -4.91 -19.08 -3.54
N ALA A 367 -6.19 -18.71 -3.48
CA ALA A 367 -7.02 -18.36 -4.61
C ALA A 367 -7.44 -16.89 -4.53
N ILE A 368 -7.56 -16.25 -5.68
CA ILE A 368 -8.12 -14.91 -5.85
C ILE A 368 -9.11 -14.91 -7.01
N THR A 369 -9.99 -13.92 -7.07
CA THR A 369 -10.82 -13.73 -8.25
C THR A 369 -10.03 -13.05 -9.36
N ILE A 370 -10.39 -13.34 -10.62
CA ILE A 370 -9.80 -12.68 -11.80
C ILE A 370 -9.90 -11.15 -11.68
N HIS A 371 -11.01 -10.63 -11.14
CA HIS A 371 -11.18 -9.20 -10.85
C HIS A 371 -10.08 -8.63 -9.94
N LYS A 372 -9.68 -9.37 -8.90
CA LYS A 372 -8.60 -8.94 -7.98
C LYS A 372 -7.21 -9.07 -8.61
N SER A 373 -7.07 -9.78 -9.74
CA SER A 373 -5.79 -9.92 -10.45
C SER A 373 -5.46 -8.75 -11.39
N GLN A 374 -6.43 -7.86 -11.66
CA GLN A 374 -6.23 -6.76 -12.61
C GLN A 374 -5.10 -5.84 -12.17
N GLY A 375 -4.28 -5.39 -13.13
CA GLY A 375 -3.07 -4.62 -12.87
C GLY A 375 -1.86 -5.42 -12.40
N MET A 376 -2.00 -6.73 -12.09
CA MET A 376 -0.88 -7.59 -11.69
C MET A 376 -0.12 -8.14 -12.91
N THR A 377 1.12 -8.57 -12.68
CA THR A 377 1.90 -9.41 -13.62
C THR A 377 2.36 -10.64 -12.86
N LEU A 378 2.14 -11.82 -13.42
CA LEU A 378 2.40 -13.12 -12.80
C LEU A 378 3.34 -13.94 -13.68
N ASP A 379 4.33 -14.58 -13.07
CA ASP A 379 5.22 -15.50 -13.78
C ASP A 379 4.54 -16.84 -14.05
N ALA A 380 3.73 -17.32 -13.10
CA ALA A 380 2.91 -18.51 -13.25
C ALA A 380 1.57 -18.38 -12.51
N ALA A 381 0.52 -19.00 -13.05
CA ALA A 381 -0.81 -19.03 -12.45
C ALA A 381 -1.64 -20.22 -12.93
N GLU A 382 -2.41 -20.78 -12.00
CA GLU A 382 -3.48 -21.74 -12.31
C GLU A 382 -4.80 -20.97 -12.49
N ILE A 383 -5.49 -21.18 -13.61
CA ILE A 383 -6.67 -20.40 -13.98
C ILE A 383 -7.83 -21.34 -14.29
N ASP A 384 -9.02 -21.06 -13.75
CA ASP A 384 -10.27 -21.70 -14.15
C ASP A 384 -11.25 -20.68 -14.74
N LEU A 385 -11.49 -20.82 -16.04
CA LEU A 385 -12.43 -20.01 -16.82
C LEU A 385 -13.74 -20.74 -17.11
N SER A 386 -13.95 -21.95 -16.60
CA SER A 386 -15.14 -22.78 -16.87
C SER A 386 -16.46 -22.07 -16.51
N ARG A 387 -16.42 -21.19 -15.51
CA ARG A 387 -17.54 -20.38 -15.04
C ARG A 387 -17.41 -18.90 -15.42
N THR A 388 -16.81 -18.58 -16.56
CA THR A 388 -16.75 -17.18 -17.04
C THR A 388 -18.14 -16.66 -17.32
N PHE A 389 -18.47 -15.49 -16.77
CA PHE A 389 -19.81 -14.88 -16.88
C PHE A 389 -19.79 -13.47 -17.46
N GLU A 390 -18.68 -12.73 -17.31
CA GLU A 390 -18.46 -11.45 -17.99
C GLU A 390 -17.49 -11.62 -19.16
N MET A 391 -17.79 -10.96 -20.27
CA MET A 391 -16.87 -10.84 -21.41
C MET A 391 -15.60 -10.09 -20.96
N GLY A 392 -14.44 -10.47 -21.50
CA GLY A 392 -13.14 -9.91 -21.10
C GLY A 392 -12.50 -10.55 -19.87
N GLN A 393 -13.20 -11.37 -19.06
CA GLN A 393 -12.60 -12.06 -17.91
C GLN A 393 -11.42 -12.95 -18.31
N GLY A 394 -11.58 -13.78 -19.35
CA GLY A 394 -10.47 -14.62 -19.80
C GLY A 394 -9.32 -13.81 -20.39
N TYR A 395 -9.61 -12.72 -21.12
CA TYR A 395 -8.56 -11.80 -21.59
C TYR A 395 -7.75 -11.20 -20.44
N VAL A 396 -8.42 -10.73 -19.38
CA VAL A 396 -7.73 -10.20 -18.19
C VAL A 396 -6.88 -11.27 -17.53
N ALA A 397 -7.43 -12.46 -17.31
CA ALA A 397 -6.73 -13.56 -16.64
C ALA A 397 -5.47 -13.99 -17.42
N LEU A 398 -5.62 -14.27 -18.72
CA LEU A 398 -4.51 -14.71 -19.58
C LEU A 398 -3.46 -13.62 -19.74
N SER A 399 -3.86 -12.35 -19.83
CA SER A 399 -2.93 -11.24 -20.01
C SER A 399 -2.06 -10.93 -18.78
N ARG A 400 -2.33 -11.55 -17.61
CA ARG A 400 -1.47 -11.41 -16.42
C ARG A 400 -0.15 -12.18 -16.58
N LEU A 401 -0.15 -13.21 -17.41
CA LEU A 401 0.98 -14.12 -17.59
C LEU A 401 1.99 -13.59 -18.62
N ARG A 402 3.25 -13.99 -18.43
CA ARG A 402 4.37 -13.68 -19.34
C ARG A 402 4.53 -14.72 -20.47
N SER A 403 4.12 -15.96 -20.24
CA SER A 403 4.25 -17.06 -21.19
C SER A 403 3.15 -18.11 -20.99
N LEU A 404 2.95 -18.96 -22.00
CA LEU A 404 2.18 -20.20 -21.99
C LEU A 404 2.74 -21.20 -21.00
N ASP A 405 4.06 -21.29 -20.83
CA ASP A 405 4.68 -22.21 -19.86
C ASP A 405 4.24 -21.91 -18.42
N GLY A 406 4.02 -20.63 -18.10
CA GLY A 406 3.50 -20.20 -16.78
C GLY A 406 2.00 -20.38 -16.61
N LEU A 407 1.26 -20.72 -17.67
CA LEU A 407 -0.19 -20.91 -17.63
C LEU A 407 -0.51 -22.36 -17.26
N LYS A 408 -1.48 -22.56 -16.35
CA LYS A 408 -2.19 -23.83 -16.21
C LYS A 408 -3.70 -23.59 -16.26
N LEU A 409 -4.30 -23.82 -17.42
CA LEU A 409 -5.75 -23.61 -17.62
C LEU A 409 -6.54 -24.88 -17.28
N LEU A 410 -7.38 -24.83 -16.25
CA LEU A 410 -8.18 -25.99 -15.80
C LEU A 410 -9.39 -26.25 -16.71
N GLY A 411 -9.95 -25.20 -17.28
CA GLY A 411 -11.10 -25.26 -18.17
C GLY A 411 -11.55 -23.87 -18.65
N MET A 412 -12.36 -23.87 -19.70
CA MET A 412 -12.96 -22.67 -20.28
C MET A 412 -14.35 -22.99 -20.84
N ASN A 413 -15.16 -21.95 -21.02
CA ASN A 413 -16.47 -22.02 -21.68
C ASN A 413 -16.50 -21.10 -22.91
N LYS A 414 -17.64 -21.06 -23.61
CA LYS A 414 -17.81 -20.25 -24.84
C LYS A 414 -17.61 -18.74 -24.62
N ASN A 415 -17.87 -18.23 -23.41
CA ASN A 415 -17.73 -16.81 -23.09
C ASN A 415 -16.30 -16.44 -22.67
N SER A 416 -15.44 -17.43 -22.41
CA SER A 416 -14.13 -17.21 -21.79
C SER A 416 -13.21 -16.36 -22.66
N LEU A 417 -13.30 -16.49 -23.98
CA LEU A 417 -12.44 -15.80 -24.94
C LEU A 417 -13.18 -14.70 -25.71
N LEU A 418 -14.43 -14.37 -25.33
CA LEU A 418 -15.22 -13.32 -25.97
C LEU A 418 -14.97 -11.96 -25.30
N LEU A 419 -15.05 -10.91 -26.12
CA LEU A 419 -15.01 -9.51 -25.70
C LEU A 419 -16.36 -8.85 -26.00
N ASP A 420 -16.60 -7.70 -25.37
CA ASP A 420 -17.79 -6.91 -25.64
C ASP A 420 -17.72 -6.31 -27.06
N GLU A 421 -18.70 -6.63 -27.90
CA GLU A 421 -18.74 -6.16 -29.31
C GLU A 421 -18.75 -4.64 -29.42
N TRP A 422 -19.42 -3.95 -28.50
CA TRP A 422 -19.50 -2.51 -28.55
C TRP A 422 -18.16 -1.87 -28.17
N VAL A 423 -17.47 -2.40 -27.15
CA VAL A 423 -16.08 -2.02 -26.83
C VAL A 423 -15.17 -2.27 -28.03
N PHE A 424 -15.35 -3.37 -28.76
CA PHE A 424 -14.58 -3.66 -29.97
C PHE A 424 -14.75 -2.58 -31.05
N HIS A 425 -15.99 -2.18 -31.34
CA HIS A 425 -16.24 -1.08 -32.29
C HIS A 425 -15.64 0.25 -31.83
N VAL A 426 -15.76 0.58 -30.55
CA VAL A 426 -15.15 1.79 -29.97
C VAL A 426 -13.63 1.74 -30.09
N ASN A 427 -13.01 0.60 -29.81
CA ASN A 427 -11.56 0.42 -29.93
C ASN A 427 -11.08 0.63 -31.37
N ASN A 428 -11.80 0.09 -32.37
CA ASN A 428 -11.45 0.30 -33.78
C ASN A 428 -11.52 1.79 -34.16
N ARG A 429 -12.54 2.50 -33.65
CA ARG A 429 -12.62 3.95 -33.86
C ARG A 429 -11.48 4.70 -33.17
N LEU A 430 -11.09 4.28 -31.97
CA LEU A 430 -9.95 4.87 -31.24
C LEU A 430 -8.62 4.62 -31.97
N LEU A 431 -8.45 3.47 -32.62
CA LEU A 431 -7.29 3.17 -33.47
C LEU A 431 -7.20 4.13 -34.65
N GLU A 432 -8.30 4.31 -35.40
CA GLU A 432 -8.36 5.26 -36.52
C GLU A 432 -7.99 6.69 -36.07
N ILE A 433 -8.57 7.15 -34.95
CA ILE A 433 -8.28 8.48 -34.40
C ILE A 433 -6.81 8.59 -33.98
N ALA A 434 -6.25 7.55 -33.35
CA ALA A 434 -4.86 7.55 -32.93
C ALA A 434 -3.90 7.65 -34.13
N ASP A 435 -4.20 6.96 -35.23
CA ASP A 435 -3.39 7.01 -36.45
C ASP A 435 -3.46 8.40 -37.11
N GLU A 436 -4.67 8.96 -37.29
CA GLU A 436 -4.87 10.32 -37.82
C GLU A 436 -4.17 11.40 -36.98
N GLN A 437 -4.20 11.25 -35.65
CA GLN A 437 -3.55 12.21 -34.77
C GLN A 437 -2.03 12.01 -34.70
N ALA A 438 -1.53 10.78 -34.81
CA ALA A 438 -0.10 10.49 -34.83
C ALA A 438 0.59 11.11 -36.05
N GLU A 439 -0.05 11.08 -37.23
CA GLU A 439 0.47 11.70 -38.45
C GLU A 439 0.76 13.19 -38.28
N LYS A 440 -0.10 13.92 -37.55
CA LYS A 440 0.10 15.35 -37.26
C LYS A 440 1.34 15.58 -36.40
N PHE A 441 1.62 14.69 -35.47
CA PHE A 441 2.79 14.76 -34.61
C PHE A 441 4.08 14.40 -35.34
N TYR A 442 4.04 13.43 -36.26
CA TYR A 442 5.19 13.09 -37.11
C TYR A 442 5.59 14.21 -38.08
N ALA A 443 4.67 15.12 -38.39
CA ALA A 443 4.92 16.26 -39.26
C ALA A 443 5.57 17.46 -38.53
N LEU A 444 5.63 17.45 -37.19
CA LEU A 444 6.29 18.50 -36.42
C LEU A 444 7.80 18.29 -36.43
N ASP A 445 8.56 19.36 -36.65
CA ASP A 445 10.00 19.35 -36.47
C ASP A 445 10.39 19.39 -34.97
N ASP A 446 11.59 18.91 -34.67
CA ASP A 446 12.09 18.77 -33.30
C ASP A 446 12.16 20.11 -32.55
N ASP A 447 12.44 21.22 -33.25
CA ASP A 447 12.53 22.55 -32.63
C ASP A 447 11.14 23.04 -32.21
N THR A 448 10.14 22.91 -33.08
CA THR A 448 8.74 23.22 -32.77
C THR A 448 8.24 22.38 -31.60
N LEU A 449 8.52 21.07 -31.59
CA LEU A 449 8.11 20.18 -30.51
C LEU A 449 8.79 20.55 -29.18
N SER A 450 10.09 20.86 -29.21
CA SER A 450 10.82 21.32 -28.02
C SER A 450 10.25 22.63 -27.47
N GLU A 451 9.81 23.55 -28.33
CA GLU A 451 9.20 24.80 -27.88
C GLU A 451 7.85 24.54 -27.21
N ILE A 452 7.01 23.67 -27.78
CA ILE A 452 5.74 23.26 -27.16
C ILE A 452 5.98 22.66 -25.77
N HIS A 453 6.98 21.78 -25.62
CA HIS A 453 7.33 21.19 -24.32
C HIS A 453 7.74 22.27 -23.32
N LYS A 454 8.55 23.25 -23.72
CA LYS A 454 8.97 24.38 -22.85
C LYS A 454 7.77 25.23 -22.43
N GLN A 455 6.88 25.56 -23.35
CA GLN A 455 5.66 26.34 -23.06
C GLN A 455 4.77 25.63 -22.03
N PHE A 456 4.61 24.31 -22.15
CA PHE A 456 3.87 23.53 -21.16
C PHE A 456 4.53 23.56 -19.78
N ILE A 457 5.86 23.41 -19.70
CA ILE A 457 6.60 23.50 -18.44
C ILE A 457 6.37 24.86 -17.78
N ILE A 458 6.49 25.95 -18.55
CA ILE A 458 6.29 27.32 -18.06
C ILE A 458 4.85 27.51 -17.56
N ALA A 459 3.85 27.03 -18.30
CA ALA A 459 2.45 27.10 -17.88
C ALA A 459 2.15 26.33 -16.58
N CYS A 460 2.98 25.34 -16.25
CA CYS A 460 2.90 24.57 -15.00
C CYS A 460 3.73 25.15 -13.85
N ASP A 461 4.35 26.32 -14.03
CA ASP A 461 5.32 26.90 -13.09
C ASP A 461 6.54 25.98 -12.86
N GLY A 462 6.88 25.17 -13.87
CA GLY A 462 7.96 24.20 -13.82
C GLY A 462 9.33 24.78 -14.17
N ILE A 463 10.37 24.01 -13.86
CA ILE A 463 11.77 24.37 -14.08
C ILE A 463 12.17 24.07 -15.52
N THR A 464 12.73 25.07 -16.21
CA THR A 464 13.27 24.96 -17.57
C THR A 464 14.79 25.01 -17.64
N ASP A 465 15.48 25.38 -16.55
CA ASP A 465 16.94 25.45 -16.48
C ASP A 465 17.56 24.05 -16.38
N ASP A 466 18.35 23.68 -17.39
CA ASP A 466 18.97 22.36 -17.50
C ASP A 466 19.93 22.03 -16.35
N ALA A 467 20.62 23.03 -15.78
CA ALA A 467 21.53 22.81 -14.66
C ALA A 467 20.77 22.49 -13.37
N ILE A 468 19.63 23.17 -13.14
CA ILE A 468 18.74 22.86 -12.02
C ILE A 468 18.09 21.49 -12.20
N ILE A 469 17.60 21.16 -13.40
CA ILE A 469 17.03 19.85 -13.72
C ILE A 469 18.08 18.75 -13.46
N ALA A 470 19.30 18.89 -13.98
CA ALA A 470 20.37 17.92 -13.78
C ALA A 470 20.75 17.75 -12.29
N ARG A 471 20.64 18.82 -11.49
CA ARG A 471 20.82 18.75 -10.04
C ARG A 471 19.69 17.97 -9.38
N GLN A 472 18.43 18.20 -9.76
CA GLN A 472 17.28 17.44 -9.26
C GLN A 472 17.36 15.95 -9.64
N GLU A 473 17.79 15.66 -10.86
CA GLU A 473 18.06 14.30 -11.36
C GLU A 473 19.00 13.55 -10.41
N LYS A 474 20.13 14.19 -10.05
CA LYS A 474 21.13 13.64 -9.12
C LYS A 474 20.57 13.45 -7.71
N LEU A 475 19.72 14.36 -7.24
CA LEU A 475 19.09 14.24 -5.91
C LEU A 475 18.10 13.08 -5.86
N LEU A 476 17.26 12.92 -6.89
CA LEU A 476 16.32 11.81 -6.99
C LEU A 476 17.05 10.47 -7.10
N GLN A 477 18.14 10.41 -7.86
CA GLN A 477 18.95 9.20 -7.97
C GLN A 477 19.59 8.83 -6.64
N LYS A 478 20.21 9.80 -5.93
CA LYS A 478 20.75 9.56 -4.58
C LYS A 478 19.68 9.08 -3.59
N GLY A 479 18.47 9.65 -3.65
CA GLY A 479 17.34 9.20 -2.82
C GLY A 479 16.92 7.76 -3.12
N LYS A 480 16.88 7.37 -4.41
CA LYS A 480 16.63 5.98 -4.82
C LYS A 480 17.73 5.03 -4.35
N ASP A 481 19.00 5.42 -4.49
CA ASP A 481 20.14 4.62 -4.07
C ASP A 481 20.16 4.45 -2.55
N GLU A 482 19.82 5.50 -1.80
CA GLU A 482 19.70 5.44 -0.33
C GLU A 482 18.50 4.61 0.11
N GLN A 483 17.35 4.70 -0.57
CA GLN A 483 16.20 3.82 -0.33
C GLN A 483 16.51 2.36 -0.66
N ALA A 484 17.15 2.09 -1.80
CA ALA A 484 17.59 0.75 -2.17
C ALA A 484 18.61 0.21 -1.16
N ARG A 485 19.54 1.04 -0.69
CA ARG A 485 20.48 0.69 0.37
C ARG A 485 19.78 0.43 1.70
N LYS A 486 18.78 1.23 2.08
CA LYS A 486 17.93 0.97 3.27
C LYS A 486 17.10 -0.30 3.13
N GLN A 487 16.59 -0.61 1.94
CA GLN A 487 15.89 -1.86 1.65
C GLN A 487 16.84 -3.07 1.69
N HIS A 488 18.05 -2.96 1.16
CA HIS A 488 19.10 -3.99 1.25
C HIS A 488 19.60 -4.18 2.69
N ILE A 489 19.76 -3.09 3.45
CA ILE A 489 20.11 -3.16 4.89
C ILE A 489 18.96 -3.80 5.67
N ASN A 490 17.70 -3.45 5.38
CA ASN A 490 16.54 -4.08 6.03
C ASN A 490 16.37 -5.55 5.65
N ALA A 491 16.69 -5.96 4.41
CA ALA A 491 16.68 -7.36 3.97
C ALA A 491 17.77 -8.19 4.70
N ASN A 492 18.92 -7.59 5.01
CA ASN A 492 19.97 -8.23 5.82
C ASN A 492 19.72 -8.13 7.33
N HIS A 493 18.87 -7.20 7.80
CA HIS A 493 18.42 -7.09 9.19
C HIS A 493 17.14 -7.90 9.49
N THR A 494 16.50 -8.54 8.50
CA THR A 494 15.33 -9.42 8.66
C THR A 494 15.68 -10.91 8.83
N GLN A 495 16.88 -11.21 9.33
CA GLN A 495 17.01 -12.32 10.27
C GLN A 495 16.83 -11.73 11.67
N GLY A 496 15.65 -11.93 12.26
CA GLY A 496 15.40 -11.55 13.65
C GLY A 496 16.52 -12.11 14.52
N LYS A 497 17.23 -11.22 15.23
CA LYS A 497 18.32 -11.65 16.11
C LYS A 497 17.71 -12.38 17.31
N SER A 498 18.07 -13.64 17.51
CA SER A 498 17.66 -14.45 18.67
C SER A 498 17.97 -13.74 20.00
N PRO A 499 17.32 -14.10 21.12
CA PRO A 499 17.60 -13.52 22.45
C PRO A 499 19.10 -13.57 22.84
N ALA A 500 19.82 -14.60 22.40
CA ALA A 500 21.27 -14.71 22.58
C ALA A 500 22.06 -13.65 21.80
N GLN A 501 21.56 -13.23 20.64
CA GLN A 501 22.17 -12.17 19.83
C GLN A 501 21.88 -10.78 20.40
N VAL A 502 20.75 -10.54 21.07
CA VAL A 502 20.45 -9.27 21.77
C VAL A 502 21.43 -9.03 22.93
N GLY A 503 21.70 -10.06 23.75
CA GLY A 503 22.73 -9.99 24.79
C GLY A 503 24.11 -9.66 24.21
N LYS A 504 24.48 -10.30 23.10
CA LYS A 504 25.76 -10.07 22.42
C LYS A 504 25.94 -8.62 21.92
N THR A 505 24.89 -7.97 21.43
CA THR A 505 24.99 -6.55 21.00
C THR A 505 25.05 -5.56 22.18
N LEU A 506 24.44 -5.87 23.32
CA LEU A 506 24.57 -5.08 24.54
C LEU A 506 26.00 -5.17 25.08
N ASP A 507 26.59 -6.37 25.10
CA ASP A 507 27.97 -6.58 25.56
C ASP A 507 29.01 -5.92 24.65
N GLU A 508 28.77 -5.87 23.33
CA GLU A 508 29.58 -5.08 22.38
C GLU A 508 29.49 -3.58 22.66
N THR A 509 28.31 -3.06 23.04
CA THR A 509 28.18 -1.65 23.46
C THR A 509 28.91 -1.40 24.76
N LEU A 510 28.76 -2.31 25.72
CA LEU A 510 29.41 -2.24 27.03
C LEU A 510 30.93 -2.25 26.92
N ALA A 511 31.51 -3.04 26.01
CA ALA A 511 32.95 -3.06 25.75
C ALA A 511 33.46 -1.68 25.29
N LEU A 512 32.76 -1.02 24.36
CA LEU A 512 33.11 0.31 23.88
C LEU A 512 32.84 1.40 24.94
N ILE A 513 31.85 1.19 25.81
CA ILE A 513 31.67 2.05 26.99
C ILE A 513 32.88 1.91 27.92
N LYS A 514 33.36 0.70 28.20
CA LYS A 514 34.55 0.48 29.04
C LYS A 514 35.84 1.05 28.43
N GLU A 515 35.91 1.17 27.10
CA GLU A 515 37.00 1.87 26.39
C GLU A 515 36.95 3.42 26.53
N GLY A 516 35.91 3.99 27.16
CA GLY A 516 35.82 5.43 27.43
C GLY A 516 35.19 6.27 26.32
N LEU A 517 34.64 5.65 25.27
CA LEU A 517 34.09 6.38 24.12
C LEU A 517 32.78 7.12 24.47
N SER A 518 32.55 8.24 23.76
CA SER A 518 31.30 9.01 23.79
C SER A 518 30.18 8.34 22.98
N LEU A 519 28.93 8.78 23.16
CA LEU A 519 27.77 8.24 22.43
C LEU A 519 27.93 8.34 20.91
N ASP A 520 28.49 9.44 20.42
CA ASP A 520 28.69 9.68 18.99
C ASP A 520 29.81 8.79 18.42
N GLU A 521 30.89 8.60 19.18
CA GLU A 521 31.97 7.69 18.80
C GLU A 521 31.55 6.23 18.82
N ILE A 522 30.73 5.82 19.80
CA ILE A 522 30.16 4.46 19.86
C ILE A 522 29.21 4.25 18.68
N ALA A 523 28.34 5.22 18.39
CA ALA A 523 27.42 5.15 17.26
C ALA A 523 28.18 5.04 15.93
N GLN A 524 29.23 5.84 15.74
CA GLN A 524 30.07 5.81 14.54
C GLN A 524 30.87 4.50 14.43
N LYS A 525 31.49 4.04 15.52
CA LYS A 525 32.31 2.81 15.53
C LYS A 525 31.48 1.54 15.35
N ARG A 526 30.21 1.56 15.78
CA ARG A 526 29.27 0.45 15.59
C ARG A 526 28.41 0.56 14.33
N GLU A 527 28.52 1.66 13.58
CA GLU A 527 27.64 1.97 12.44
C GLU A 527 26.14 1.91 12.81
N LEU A 528 25.80 2.30 14.04
CA LEU A 528 24.43 2.32 14.57
C LEU A 528 23.92 3.74 14.76
N ALA A 529 22.60 3.92 14.72
CA ALA A 529 22.00 5.20 15.08
C ALA A 529 22.25 5.51 16.57
N LYS A 530 22.50 6.78 16.89
CA LYS A 530 22.68 7.25 18.28
C LYS A 530 21.52 6.85 19.19
N SER A 531 20.30 6.85 18.66
CA SER A 531 19.08 6.39 19.37
C SER A 531 19.14 4.91 19.77
N THR A 532 19.79 4.07 18.98
CA THR A 532 19.98 2.64 19.27
C THR A 532 21.02 2.45 20.39
N ILE A 533 22.11 3.23 20.37
CA ILE A 533 23.11 3.23 21.44
C ILE A 533 22.50 3.72 22.76
N ILE A 534 21.66 4.76 22.72
CA ILE A 534 20.91 5.25 23.90
C ILE A 534 19.98 4.15 24.43
N SER A 535 19.28 3.42 23.56
CA SER A 535 18.46 2.27 23.97
C SER A 535 19.28 1.17 24.64
N HIS A 536 20.49 0.88 24.13
CA HIS A 536 21.39 -0.08 24.75
C HIS A 536 21.84 0.38 26.14
N ILE A 537 22.14 1.66 26.32
CA ILE A 537 22.53 2.22 27.61
C ILE A 537 21.37 2.16 28.60
N THR A 538 20.14 2.46 28.19
CA THR A 538 18.96 2.29 29.05
C THR A 538 18.84 0.84 29.53
N HIS A 539 18.98 -0.15 28.65
CA HIS A 539 18.94 -1.56 29.05
C HIS A 539 20.13 -2.00 29.90
N LEU A 540 21.31 -1.41 29.70
CA LEU A 540 22.49 -1.66 30.51
C LEU A 540 22.35 -1.05 31.91
N ILE A 541 21.72 0.11 32.04
CA ILE A 541 21.35 0.70 33.34
C ILE A 541 20.33 -0.18 34.07
N GLU A 542 19.33 -0.69 33.36
CA GLU A 542 18.35 -1.64 33.93
C GLU A 542 18.99 -2.96 34.36
N ARG A 543 20.01 -3.44 33.63
CA ARG A 543 20.69 -4.72 33.89
C ARG A 543 21.76 -4.61 34.98
N ASP A 544 22.56 -3.55 34.96
CA ASP A 544 23.82 -3.45 35.70
C ASP A 544 23.82 -2.30 36.74
N GLY A 545 22.77 -1.45 36.77
CA GLY A 545 22.70 -0.25 37.61
C GLY A 545 23.29 1.00 36.92
N LYS A 546 23.00 2.20 37.43
CA LYS A 546 23.32 3.47 36.73
C LYS A 546 24.75 4.00 36.93
N ASP A 547 25.45 3.55 37.96
CA ASP A 547 26.72 4.14 38.42
C ASP A 547 27.82 4.10 37.36
N ASP A 548 27.92 3.01 36.60
CA ASP A 548 28.90 2.85 35.52
C ASP A 548 28.59 3.70 34.27
N TYR A 549 27.42 4.35 34.22
CA TYR A 549 26.91 5.07 33.05
C TYR A 549 26.75 6.56 33.29
N LEU A 550 27.06 7.09 34.48
CA LEU A 550 26.87 8.49 34.88
C LEU A 550 27.44 9.51 33.90
N ARG A 551 28.51 9.18 33.18
CA ARG A 551 29.09 10.06 32.14
C ARG A 551 28.17 10.34 30.95
N PHE A 552 27.11 9.56 30.80
CA PHE A 552 26.08 9.73 29.77
C PHE A 552 24.82 10.39 30.33
N ALA A 553 24.76 10.69 31.63
CA ALA A 553 23.61 11.36 32.22
C ALA A 553 23.39 12.73 31.55
N PRO A 554 22.14 13.09 31.26
CA PRO A 554 21.79 14.46 30.89
C PRO A 554 22.21 15.46 31.98
N SER A 555 22.24 16.75 31.64
CA SER A 555 22.59 17.79 32.61
C SER A 555 21.62 17.81 33.80
N ASP A 556 22.09 18.29 34.96
CA ASP A 556 21.24 18.40 36.16
C ASP A 556 19.98 19.23 35.87
N ASP A 557 20.10 20.32 35.11
CA ASP A 557 18.96 21.15 34.71
C ASP A 557 17.94 20.35 33.87
N GLU A 558 18.40 19.47 32.98
CA GLU A 558 17.53 18.61 32.16
C GLU A 558 16.88 17.50 32.99
N LEU A 559 17.62 16.90 33.93
CA LEU A 559 17.09 15.91 34.87
C LEU A 559 15.98 16.53 35.73
N HIS A 560 16.21 17.72 36.31
CA HIS A 560 15.21 18.42 37.10
C HIS A 560 13.99 18.84 36.28
N ALA A 561 14.21 19.36 35.06
CA ALA A 561 13.12 19.76 34.19
C ALA A 561 12.23 18.58 33.80
N ILE A 562 12.84 17.43 33.48
CA ILE A 562 12.11 16.23 33.07
C ILE A 562 11.41 15.58 34.26
N LYS A 563 12.01 15.59 35.45
CA LYS A 563 11.34 15.16 36.69
C LYS A 563 10.12 16.04 37.00
N ALA A 564 10.25 17.36 36.91
CA ALA A 564 9.14 18.27 37.16
C ALA A 564 7.98 18.09 36.16
N ILE A 565 8.29 17.87 34.87
CA ILE A 565 7.30 17.58 33.84
C ILE A 565 6.65 16.21 34.09
N HIS A 566 7.46 15.21 34.41
CA HIS A 566 6.98 13.87 34.77
C HIS A 566 6.01 13.94 35.95
N ASP A 567 6.41 14.49 37.09
CA ASP A 567 5.59 14.52 38.31
C ASP A 567 4.27 15.28 38.11
N LYS A 568 4.30 16.34 37.27
CA LYS A 568 3.10 17.11 36.92
C LYS A 568 2.14 16.34 36.04
N LEU A 569 2.65 15.60 35.05
CA LEU A 569 1.83 14.76 34.17
C LEU A 569 1.30 13.54 34.92
N ASP A 570 2.10 12.94 35.80
CA ASP A 570 1.71 11.82 36.65
C ASP A 570 0.55 12.20 37.60
N ALA A 571 0.64 13.38 38.22
CA ALA A 571 -0.43 13.93 39.04
C ALA A 571 -1.74 14.23 38.28
N GLN A 572 -1.71 14.25 36.93
CA GLN A 572 -2.87 14.48 36.07
C GLN A 572 -3.50 13.18 35.53
N GLY A 573 -2.97 12.01 35.87
CA GLY A 573 -3.43 10.73 35.30
C GLY A 573 -2.80 10.39 33.93
N GLU A 574 -2.13 11.37 33.29
CA GLU A 574 -0.91 11.26 32.47
C GLU A 574 -0.43 9.87 32.00
N PHE A 575 -0.05 9.11 33.03
CA PHE A 575 0.72 7.88 32.96
C PHE A 575 0.02 6.71 33.64
N GLU A 576 -1.31 6.76 33.82
CA GLU A 576 -2.13 5.58 34.09
C GLU A 576 -1.97 4.60 32.90
N GLY A 577 -0.99 3.70 33.02
CA GLY A 577 -0.55 2.80 31.95
C GLY A 577 0.91 2.93 31.49
N GLY A 578 1.73 3.71 32.20
CA GLY A 578 3.18 3.78 32.01
C GLY A 578 3.68 5.11 31.41
N ILE A 579 4.96 5.38 31.62
CA ILE A 579 5.59 6.65 31.23
C ILE A 579 5.71 6.71 29.70
N LYS A 580 4.99 7.66 29.09
CA LYS A 580 5.07 7.95 27.65
C LYS A 580 6.01 9.13 27.41
N LEU A 581 6.97 8.98 26.50
CA LEU A 581 7.90 10.06 26.15
C LEU A 581 7.25 11.23 25.43
N LYS A 582 6.19 10.97 24.64
CA LYS A 582 5.53 12.00 23.81
C LYS A 582 4.92 13.12 24.66
N PRO A 583 4.10 12.85 25.70
CA PRO A 583 3.60 13.89 26.62
C PRO A 583 4.71 14.72 27.29
N ILE A 584 5.80 14.06 27.72
CA ILE A 584 6.95 14.74 28.34
C ILE A 584 7.64 15.70 27.36
N VAL A 585 7.86 15.24 26.13
CA VAL A 585 8.49 16.05 25.08
C VAL A 585 7.57 17.19 24.62
N GLU A 586 6.27 16.94 24.48
CA GLU A 586 5.28 17.97 24.13
C GLU A 586 5.18 19.04 25.22
N MET A 587 5.12 18.65 26.48
CA MET A 587 5.07 19.59 27.62
C MET A 587 6.39 20.35 27.81
N SER A 588 7.52 19.80 27.38
CA SER A 588 8.83 20.48 27.43
C SER A 588 8.96 21.63 26.42
N GLY A 589 8.16 21.64 25.34
CA GLY A 589 8.24 22.63 24.27
C GLY A 589 9.50 22.56 23.40
N LYS A 590 10.39 21.57 23.59
CA LYS A 590 11.70 21.47 22.91
C LYS A 590 11.67 20.66 21.59
N GLY A 591 10.52 20.12 21.19
CA GLY A 591 10.31 19.44 19.90
C GLY A 591 11.02 18.07 19.76
N ASN A 592 11.00 17.52 18.53
CA ASN A 592 11.38 16.12 18.25
C ASN A 592 12.83 15.75 18.60
N GLY A 593 13.74 16.72 18.75
CA GLY A 593 15.13 16.47 19.16
C GLY A 593 15.28 16.04 20.62
N TYR A 594 14.26 16.25 21.46
CA TYR A 594 14.34 16.07 22.91
C TYR A 594 13.98 14.65 23.38
N TYR A 595 13.51 13.76 22.49
CA TYR A 595 13.13 12.38 22.83
C TYR A 595 14.29 11.54 23.38
N ASN A 596 15.49 11.73 22.84
CA ASN A 596 16.67 11.00 23.28
C ASN A 596 17.14 11.45 24.66
N ILE A 597 17.07 12.75 24.93
CA ILE A 597 17.39 13.33 26.25
C ILE A 597 16.37 12.86 27.28
N ALA A 598 15.07 12.87 26.93
CA ALA A 598 14.02 12.39 27.82
C ALA A 598 14.11 10.89 28.14
N ARG A 599 14.42 10.07 27.14
CA ARG A 599 14.63 8.63 27.36
C ARG A 599 15.81 8.36 28.30
N LEU A 600 16.91 9.09 28.12
CA LEU A 600 18.10 8.92 28.95
C LEU A 600 17.88 9.48 30.36
N ALA A 601 17.26 10.65 30.50
CA ALA A 601 16.95 11.27 31.78
C ALA A 601 16.07 10.37 32.66
N LEU A 602 15.01 9.77 32.08
CA LEU A 602 14.13 8.85 32.82
C LEU A 602 14.87 7.60 33.31
N ALA A 603 15.89 7.14 32.58
CA ALA A 603 16.72 6.01 33.00
C ALA A 603 17.65 6.37 34.19
N PHE A 604 18.04 7.64 34.36
CA PHE A 604 18.94 8.09 35.43
C PHE A 604 18.23 8.61 36.69
N LEU A 605 16.99 9.08 36.55
CA LEU A 605 16.23 9.73 37.61
C LEU A 605 15.74 8.76 38.70
N ASP A 606 15.97 7.44 38.57
CA ASP A 606 15.42 6.39 39.46
C ASP A 606 13.98 6.71 39.86
N ILE A 607 13.15 7.13 38.89
CA ILE A 607 11.71 7.29 39.13
C ILE A 607 11.15 5.88 39.23
N SER A 608 11.39 5.25 40.38
CA SER A 608 10.76 3.99 40.75
C SER A 608 9.27 4.27 40.91
N LYS A 609 8.44 3.39 40.32
CA LYS A 609 7.15 3.06 40.91
C LYS A 609 7.35 2.95 42.43
N ALA A 610 6.71 3.85 43.19
CA ALA A 610 6.79 4.07 44.64
C ALA A 610 7.68 3.12 45.49
N ASP A 611 8.58 3.75 46.25
CA ASP A 611 9.53 3.24 47.25
C ASP A 611 9.30 1.84 47.84
N LYS A 612 10.33 0.99 47.72
CA LYS A 612 10.82 0.18 48.84
C LYS A 612 12.01 0.92 49.45
N ALA A 613 11.78 1.61 50.57
CA ALA A 613 12.86 2.13 51.39
C ALA A 613 13.02 1.28 52.66
N ASP A 614 14.28 1.07 52.98
CA ASP A 614 14.91 0.20 53.97
C ASP A 614 14.52 0.49 55.42
N THR A 615 14.42 -0.56 56.23
CA THR A 615 14.87 -0.57 57.64
C THR A 615 15.19 -2.02 58.01
N THR A 616 16.40 -2.46 57.67
CA THR A 616 17.08 -3.47 58.48
C THR A 616 18.02 -2.75 59.43
N ASP A 617 17.69 -2.75 60.72
CA ASP A 617 18.67 -2.46 61.76
C ASP A 617 18.43 -3.38 62.97
N THR A 618 19.39 -4.30 63.12
CA THR A 618 19.91 -4.88 64.37
C THR A 618 19.07 -5.74 65.31
N ALA A 619 19.78 -6.78 65.77
CA ALA A 619 19.77 -7.38 67.11
C ALA A 619 18.95 -8.67 67.33
N ASP A 620 19.77 -9.71 67.43
CA ASP A 620 19.64 -10.99 68.12
C ASP A 620 18.98 -10.93 69.52
N ASP A 621 18.61 -12.12 70.01
CA ASP A 621 18.23 -12.50 71.36
C ASP A 621 16.83 -12.12 71.91
N SER A 622 15.92 -13.12 71.95
CA SER A 622 15.66 -13.92 73.16
C SER A 622 14.21 -14.45 73.31
N LYS A 623 14.15 -15.76 73.60
CA LYS A 623 13.25 -16.45 74.56
C LYS A 623 11.75 -16.70 74.26
N THR A 624 11.40 -17.93 74.68
CA THR A 624 10.11 -18.46 75.16
C THR A 624 9.03 -18.77 74.12
N ALA A 625 8.82 -20.03 73.73
CA ALA A 625 8.18 -21.14 74.46
C ALA A 625 6.66 -20.96 74.65
N ASN A 626 5.88 -21.77 73.91
CA ASN A 626 4.64 -22.47 74.29
C ASN A 626 3.81 -22.75 73.02
N SER A 627 3.75 -23.99 72.54
CA SER A 627 2.83 -25.07 72.96
C SER A 627 1.37 -24.82 72.55
N ASN A 628 0.88 -25.65 71.62
CA ASN A 628 -0.40 -26.38 71.62
C ASN A 628 -0.86 -26.60 70.17
N THR A 629 -0.75 -27.82 69.63
CA THR A 629 -1.76 -28.91 69.70
C THR A 629 -3.17 -28.46 69.29
N ASN A 630 -3.64 -28.89 68.12
CA ASN A 630 -4.66 -29.94 67.95
C ASN A 630 -5.21 -29.95 66.51
N GLN A 631 -5.13 -31.12 65.85
CA GLN A 631 -6.25 -32.01 65.48
C GLN A 631 -6.99 -31.55 64.21
N ASP A 632 -6.75 -32.23 63.10
CA ASP A 632 -7.47 -33.43 62.62
C ASP A 632 -8.81 -33.11 61.93
N LYS A 633 -8.75 -33.14 60.59
CA LYS A 633 -9.64 -33.85 59.62
C LYS A 633 -11.15 -33.54 59.55
N PRO A 634 -11.83 -33.94 58.46
CA PRO A 634 -11.33 -34.60 57.23
C PRO A 634 -11.17 -33.68 56.02
#